data_AF-A0A1I2E3Q3-F1
#
_entry.id   AF-A0A1I2E3Q3-F1
#
_cell.length_a   1.000
_cell.length_b   1.000
_cell.length_c   1.000
_cell.angle_alpha   90.00
_cell.angle_beta   90.00
_cell.angle_gamma   90.00
#
_symmetry.space_group_name_H-M   'P 1'
#
loop_
_entity.id
_entity.type
_entity.pdbx_description
1 polymer ?
#
loop_
_entity_poly.entity_id
_entity_poly.type
_entity_poly.pdbx_seq_one_letter_code
_entity_poly.pdbx_strand_id
1 'polypeptide(L)'
;MIKPIIKFTSLLLLGSMLIYSTPLLNTTGAYANASTSTSLVQEQTQAQAPNAMVQLSGPALTSVGDSFNVTVSLTGATGDATAGKFIFEYDPAQFDYISAASANSAVSIAGVNAETGKVTIVTTDTTGSLTTVGSILTLTFKANAATDLSGISGTVELGMDDGSTVQTPEESVAVQITDAAQGDLNANSVIDVGDLSVLIKYFGIHSDDPNWPKVANGDFNKDNTIDLQDLASLGKKVLYDNGQPFQLMEADIMSIQNAIAAGKLTSEQLVQMYLDRINEFDDDINSLITINPDALATAKALDDERKEKGPRGLMHGIPIIVKDNYDTIGMPTSAGCTCLKDNQTVSDAFMIKKLKDAGAIILAKANLSEFAINTDTNSSLGGQTKNPYDLTKNPGGSSGGTGASLASNFAVAGLGTDTGGSIRIPSSWNSIVGIRPTIGLTSRDGIIPLALSQDVGGPMARTVSDAAVLLDAVSGYDPNDIVTAGSFGKKPVSYTKYLDKNGLKGARIGLVLDSSVVGTNQEALGLLNNAAQDMRDQGATVIGVNIPSVADIMKYPSLSGYEFKFNLNDYLSNARMVDPAVVRYHSLKDIIDSGSDFLSSLKSTLNTRNNVESLDTQEYKDIVLFRTRTTQQSLLSLMASNDLDAILYLSTTGPAGSSSGNANRLSPFSGFPAISVPAGYVSSGLPVGIELLGRPYEEGELIKLGYAYEQATHHRVAPNSVPALSGK
;
A
#
# COMPACT_ATOMS: atom_id res chain seq x y z
N MET A 1 -45.81 -10.70 23.38
CA MET A 1 -45.11 -11.45 24.44
C MET A 1 -43.68 -11.67 23.97
N ILE A 2 -42.56 -11.42 24.64
CA ILE A 2 -42.15 -10.84 25.94
C ILE A 2 -40.68 -10.38 25.69
N LYS A 3 -40.28 -9.20 26.20
CA LYS A 3 -38.89 -8.70 26.32
C LYS A 3 -38.18 -9.34 27.53
N PRO A 4 -36.85 -9.20 27.66
CA PRO A 4 -36.28 -8.52 28.85
C PRO A 4 -35.17 -7.53 28.41
N ILE A 5 -34.95 -6.31 28.92
CA ILE A 5 -34.86 -5.71 30.27
C ILE A 5 -33.81 -6.35 31.18
N ILE A 6 -32.64 -5.71 31.28
CA ILE A 6 -31.80 -5.71 32.49
C ILE A 6 -31.32 -4.27 32.74
N LYS A 7 -31.75 -3.70 33.88
CA LYS A 7 -31.16 -2.55 34.59
C LYS A 7 -30.29 -3.11 35.71
N PHE A 8 -29.18 -2.45 36.04
CA PHE A 8 -28.62 -2.47 37.39
C PHE A 8 -28.15 -1.07 37.80
N THR A 9 -28.52 -0.70 39.01
CA THR A 9 -28.25 0.56 39.72
C THR A 9 -27.27 0.33 40.87
N SER A 10 -26.50 1.39 41.12
CA SER A 10 -25.52 1.77 42.15
C SER A 10 -25.71 1.32 43.61
N LEU A 11 -24.59 1.26 44.38
CA LEU A 11 -24.41 1.76 45.77
C LEU A 11 -22.90 1.74 46.19
N LEU A 12 -22.24 2.89 46.38
CA LEU A 12 -21.75 3.56 47.63
C LEU A 12 -20.74 2.85 48.57
N LEU A 13 -19.61 3.54 48.86
CA LEU A 13 -19.17 4.10 50.19
C LEU A 13 -17.76 4.75 49.98
N LEU A 14 -17.43 6.04 50.22
CA LEU A 14 -17.39 6.96 51.39
C LEU A 14 -16.20 6.81 52.37
N GLY A 15 -15.46 7.92 52.60
CA GLY A 15 -14.49 8.18 53.68
C GLY A 15 -13.33 9.12 53.25
N SER A 16 -13.42 10.46 53.31
CA SER A 16 -13.25 11.41 54.45
C SER A 16 -11.79 11.51 54.98
N MET A 17 -11.00 12.57 54.67
CA MET A 17 -10.86 13.92 55.30
C MET A 17 -9.97 14.00 56.58
N LEU A 18 -8.94 14.88 56.59
CA LEU A 18 -8.32 15.62 57.73
C LEU A 18 -6.99 16.27 57.24
N ILE A 19 -6.88 17.58 56.95
CA ILE A 19 -6.62 18.76 57.81
C ILE A 19 -5.40 18.63 58.74
N TYR A 20 -4.37 19.48 58.57
CA TYR A 20 -3.70 20.23 59.65
C TYR A 20 -2.93 21.46 59.13
N SER A 21 -2.79 22.42 60.04
CA SER A 21 -2.51 23.84 59.94
C SER A 21 -1.03 24.27 60.13
N THR A 22 -0.74 25.51 59.69
CA THR A 22 0.43 26.42 59.80
C THR A 22 0.90 26.78 61.25
N PRO A 23 1.82 27.76 61.55
CA PRO A 23 2.93 28.48 60.83
C PRO A 23 4.22 28.70 61.70
N LEU A 24 5.13 29.59 61.22
CA LEU A 24 6.15 30.47 61.89
C LEU A 24 7.60 30.18 61.40
N LEU A 25 8.56 31.11 61.17
CA LEU A 25 8.77 32.54 61.49
C LEU A 25 9.99 33.05 60.66
N ASN A 26 9.96 34.34 60.24
CA ASN A 26 11.02 35.41 60.22
C ASN A 26 12.46 35.18 59.63
N THR A 27 13.25 36.14 59.10
CA THR A 27 13.51 37.61 59.27
C THR A 27 14.38 38.15 58.07
N THR A 28 14.14 39.31 57.41
CA THR A 28 14.56 40.75 57.63
C THR A 28 15.56 41.35 56.61
N GLY A 29 15.32 42.62 56.20
CA GLY A 29 16.32 43.64 55.77
C GLY A 29 15.89 44.50 54.55
N ALA A 30 15.09 45.57 54.68
CA ALA A 30 15.44 47.02 54.79
C ALA A 30 16.32 47.58 53.64
N TYR A 31 15.99 48.65 52.89
CA TYR A 31 15.69 50.03 53.30
C TYR A 31 14.91 50.82 52.22
N ALA A 32 14.14 51.82 52.67
CA ALA A 32 13.60 52.93 51.89
C ALA A 32 14.10 54.26 52.49
N ASN A 33 14.34 55.29 51.68
CA ASN A 33 13.85 56.64 51.94
C ASN A 33 14.11 57.63 50.79
N ALA A 34 13.22 58.61 50.71
CA ALA A 34 13.02 59.55 49.64
C ALA A 34 13.55 60.97 49.95
N SER A 35 13.53 61.79 48.89
CA SER A 35 13.19 63.23 48.82
C SER A 35 14.31 64.29 48.70
N THR A 36 14.36 64.80 47.46
CA THR A 36 14.30 66.22 47.01
C THR A 36 15.39 67.24 47.36
N SER A 37 16.01 67.78 46.30
CA SER A 37 16.29 69.21 46.18
C SER A 37 16.15 69.68 44.72
N THR A 38 15.45 70.80 44.55
CA THR A 38 15.23 71.55 43.29
C THR A 38 16.40 72.46 42.95
N SER A 39 16.78 72.56 41.68
CA SER A 39 17.32 73.82 41.12
C SER A 39 17.05 73.90 39.61
N LEU A 40 16.63 75.09 39.19
CA LEU A 40 16.23 75.49 37.84
C LEU A 40 17.46 75.71 36.94
N VAL A 41 17.40 75.22 35.70
CA VAL A 41 18.21 75.75 34.58
C VAL A 41 17.27 75.86 33.37
N GLN A 42 17.18 77.07 32.82
CA GLN A 42 16.60 77.36 31.51
C GLN A 42 17.52 76.78 30.43
N GLU A 43 16.98 75.96 29.53
CA GLU A 43 17.63 75.58 28.28
C GLU A 43 16.81 76.05 27.08
N GLN A 44 17.53 76.59 26.11
CA GLN A 44 17.04 77.17 24.87
C GLN A 44 16.46 76.10 23.95
N THR A 45 15.33 76.42 23.31
CA THR A 45 14.68 75.65 22.25
C THR A 45 15.55 75.60 20.99
N GLN A 46 16.11 74.43 20.67
CA GLN A 46 16.43 74.01 19.32
C GLN A 46 15.30 73.06 18.85
N ALA A 47 14.67 73.38 17.71
CA ALA A 47 13.70 72.49 17.09
C ALA A 47 14.40 71.19 16.67
N GLN A 48 14.03 70.08 17.31
CA GLN A 48 14.48 68.73 16.98
C GLN A 48 13.84 68.30 15.66
N ALA A 49 14.63 67.76 14.72
CA ALA A 49 14.11 67.17 13.49
C ALA A 49 13.12 66.02 13.83
N PRO A 50 12.00 65.87 13.10
CA PRO A 50 11.04 64.80 13.36
C PRO A 50 11.70 63.43 13.17
N ASN A 51 11.56 62.55 14.15
CA ASN A 51 12.16 61.21 14.15
C ASN A 51 11.09 60.16 13.81
N ALA A 52 10.33 60.43 12.73
CA ALA A 52 9.22 59.57 12.30
C ALA A 52 9.76 58.30 11.63
N MET A 53 9.20 57.15 12.01
CA MET A 53 9.52 55.83 11.44
C MET A 53 8.24 55.17 10.93
N VAL A 54 8.33 54.47 9.81
CA VAL A 54 7.27 53.58 9.33
C VAL A 54 7.42 52.20 9.96
N GLN A 55 6.31 51.62 10.38
CA GLN A 55 6.27 50.24 10.87
C GLN A 55 5.24 49.46 10.05
N LEU A 56 5.69 48.34 9.48
CA LEU A 56 4.83 47.38 8.79
C LEU A 56 4.53 46.20 9.71
N SER A 57 3.27 45.76 9.70
CA SER A 57 2.83 44.59 10.44
C SER A 57 1.83 43.80 9.62
N GLY A 58 1.95 42.48 9.62
CA GLY A 58 1.12 41.56 8.85
C GLY A 58 1.04 40.23 9.56
N PRO A 59 0.24 39.27 9.08
CA PRO A 59 0.20 37.95 9.68
C PRO A 59 1.55 37.26 9.53
N ALA A 60 1.92 36.48 10.55
CA ALA A 60 3.13 35.67 10.49
C ALA A 60 3.01 34.52 9.46
N LEU A 61 1.79 34.03 9.20
CA LEU A 61 1.51 32.86 8.35
C LEU A 61 0.25 33.07 7.49
N THR A 62 0.22 32.52 6.27
CA THR A 62 -0.96 32.43 5.38
C THR A 62 -0.90 31.16 4.51
N SER A 63 -1.94 30.82 3.74
CA SER A 63 -1.93 29.68 2.78
C SER A 63 -1.86 30.17 1.33
N VAL A 64 -1.42 29.31 0.40
CA VAL A 64 -1.40 29.65 -1.04
C VAL A 64 -2.83 29.91 -1.51
N GLY A 65 -3.05 31.05 -2.16
CA GLY A 65 -4.35 31.47 -2.64
C GLY A 65 -5.17 32.33 -1.66
N ASP A 66 -4.76 32.44 -0.40
CA ASP A 66 -5.43 33.28 0.58
C ASP A 66 -5.06 34.76 0.44
N SER A 67 -6.01 35.64 0.78
CA SER A 67 -5.79 37.08 0.89
C SER A 67 -5.47 37.47 2.33
N PHE A 68 -4.50 38.35 2.52
CA PHE A 68 -4.07 38.84 3.82
C PHE A 68 -3.80 40.35 3.83
N ASN A 69 -3.80 40.94 5.03
CA ASN A 69 -3.63 42.37 5.22
C ASN A 69 -2.26 42.72 5.83
N VAL A 70 -1.61 43.73 5.27
CA VAL A 70 -0.44 44.42 5.84
C VAL A 70 -0.89 45.80 6.32
N THR A 71 -0.70 46.05 7.61
CA THR A 71 -1.01 47.32 8.27
C THR A 71 0.23 48.19 8.34
N VAL A 72 0.07 49.43 7.90
CA VAL A 72 1.11 50.47 7.90
C VAL A 72 0.82 51.42 9.05
N SER A 73 1.81 51.66 9.91
CA SER A 73 1.72 52.58 11.03
C SER A 73 2.90 53.58 11.01
N LEU A 74 2.68 54.78 11.53
CA LEU A 74 3.77 55.73 11.83
C LEU A 74 4.06 55.75 13.32
N THR A 75 5.34 55.79 13.66
CA THR A 75 5.85 55.84 15.04
C THR A 75 6.89 56.96 15.18
N GLY A 76 7.11 57.46 16.40
CA GLY A 76 8.04 58.58 16.67
C GLY A 76 7.39 59.96 16.71
N ALA A 77 8.18 61.02 16.96
CA ALA A 77 7.70 62.40 17.00
C ALA A 77 7.53 62.93 15.57
N THR A 78 6.28 63.05 15.11
CA THR A 78 5.92 63.41 13.73
C THR A 78 5.86 64.92 13.48
N GLY A 79 5.80 65.75 14.52
CA GLY A 79 5.70 67.21 14.37
C GLY A 79 4.47 67.63 13.57
N ASP A 80 4.59 68.69 12.77
CA ASP A 80 3.56 69.19 11.84
C ASP A 80 3.72 68.58 10.43
N ALA A 81 3.82 67.26 10.33
CA ALA A 81 3.93 66.56 9.04
C ALA A 81 2.58 66.53 8.30
N THR A 82 2.60 66.86 7.00
CA THR A 82 1.45 66.87 6.08
C THR A 82 1.59 65.85 4.94
N ALA A 83 0.52 65.69 4.16
CA ALA A 83 0.30 64.73 3.06
C ALA A 83 1.55 63.92 2.61
N GLY A 84 1.55 62.62 2.91
CA GLY A 84 2.66 61.71 2.63
C GLY A 84 2.45 60.85 1.37
N LYS A 85 3.57 60.46 0.76
CA LYS A 85 3.67 59.47 -0.32
C LYS A 85 4.28 58.19 0.22
N PHE A 86 3.55 57.08 0.14
CA PHE A 86 3.96 55.77 0.58
C PHE A 86 4.34 54.93 -0.63
N ILE A 87 5.49 54.26 -0.57
CA ILE A 87 5.98 53.41 -1.65
C ILE A 87 6.27 52.04 -1.05
N PHE A 88 5.64 51.01 -1.60
CA PHE A 88 5.85 49.62 -1.18
C PHE A 88 6.33 48.77 -2.35
N GLU A 89 7.30 47.90 -2.09
CA GLU A 89 7.85 46.96 -3.06
C GLU A 89 7.57 45.52 -2.58
N TYR A 90 7.27 44.63 -3.53
CA TYR A 90 6.95 43.23 -3.26
C TYR A 90 7.35 42.35 -4.45
N ASP A 91 7.61 41.06 -4.23
CA ASP A 91 7.90 40.12 -5.32
C ASP A 91 6.59 39.65 -5.98
N PRO A 92 6.33 39.97 -7.26
CA PRO A 92 5.12 39.56 -7.98
C PRO A 92 5.05 38.05 -8.25
N ALA A 93 6.17 37.31 -8.15
CA ALA A 93 6.16 35.85 -8.19
C ALA A 93 5.57 35.24 -6.91
N GLN A 94 5.54 36.02 -5.82
CA GLN A 94 5.16 35.56 -4.48
C GLN A 94 3.82 36.14 -4.02
N PHE A 95 3.50 37.38 -4.39
CA PHE A 95 2.30 38.09 -3.96
C PHE A 95 1.59 38.81 -5.11
N ASP A 96 0.26 38.79 -5.11
CA ASP A 96 -0.57 39.73 -5.87
C ASP A 96 -1.06 40.86 -4.97
N TYR A 97 -0.85 42.11 -5.37
CA TYR A 97 -1.50 43.25 -4.71
C TYR A 97 -2.99 43.29 -5.09
N ILE A 98 -3.86 43.45 -4.09
CA ILE A 98 -5.32 43.54 -4.28
C ILE A 98 -5.82 44.97 -4.12
N SER A 99 -5.58 45.60 -2.96
CA SER A 99 -6.17 46.91 -2.65
C SER A 99 -5.46 47.63 -1.50
N ALA A 100 -5.75 48.92 -1.36
CA ALA A 100 -5.36 49.71 -0.19
C ALA A 100 -6.58 50.47 0.35
N ALA A 101 -6.68 50.57 1.68
CA ALA A 101 -7.72 51.29 2.38
C ALA A 101 -7.11 52.18 3.47
N SER A 102 -7.76 53.31 3.76
CA SER A 102 -7.41 54.12 4.92
C SER A 102 -7.83 53.39 6.19
N ALA A 103 -6.90 53.26 7.14
CA ALA A 103 -7.16 52.68 8.46
C ALA A 103 -7.51 53.76 9.51
N ASN A 104 -7.41 55.05 9.14
CA ASN A 104 -7.65 56.18 10.03
C ASN A 104 -8.45 57.27 9.31
N SER A 105 -9.56 57.72 9.91
CA SER A 105 -10.43 58.75 9.34
C SER A 105 -9.74 60.11 9.11
N ALA A 106 -8.59 60.38 9.73
CA ALA A 106 -7.79 61.57 9.49
C ALA A 106 -7.07 61.55 8.12
N VAL A 107 -6.86 60.36 7.54
CA VAL A 107 -6.14 60.15 6.29
C VAL A 107 -7.12 59.72 5.20
N SER A 108 -7.05 60.38 4.05
CA SER A 108 -7.77 59.97 2.84
C SER A 108 -6.78 59.56 1.75
N ILE A 109 -7.08 58.51 0.99
CA ILE A 109 -6.24 58.10 -0.15
C ILE A 109 -6.63 58.98 -1.35
N ALA A 110 -5.71 59.84 -1.79
CA ALA A 110 -5.89 60.70 -2.94
C ALA A 110 -5.63 59.96 -4.26
N GLY A 111 -4.78 58.93 -4.24
CA GLY A 111 -4.53 58.07 -5.40
C GLY A 111 -3.66 56.86 -5.08
N VAL A 112 -3.86 55.78 -5.83
CA VAL A 112 -3.03 54.57 -5.81
C VAL A 112 -2.57 54.29 -7.24
N ASN A 113 -1.25 54.15 -7.42
CA ASN A 113 -0.68 53.59 -8.64
C ASN A 113 -0.01 52.26 -8.28
N ALA A 114 -0.50 51.16 -8.85
CA ALA A 114 0.03 49.82 -8.66
C ALA A 114 0.60 49.32 -9.99
N GLU A 115 1.89 48.99 -9.97
CA GLU A 115 2.62 48.37 -11.07
C GLU A 115 3.15 47.02 -10.56
N THR A 116 3.55 46.13 -11.48
CA THR A 116 4.04 44.80 -11.09
C THR A 116 5.22 44.92 -10.12
N GLY A 117 5.03 44.43 -8.89
CA GLY A 117 6.04 44.43 -7.83
C GLY A 117 6.22 45.76 -7.08
N LYS A 118 5.38 46.77 -7.34
CA LYS A 118 5.48 48.08 -6.67
C LYS A 118 4.13 48.79 -6.58
N VAL A 119 3.80 49.31 -5.39
CA VAL A 119 2.61 50.15 -5.19
C VAL A 119 2.97 51.49 -4.56
N THR A 120 2.51 52.57 -5.16
CA THR A 120 2.66 53.95 -4.66
C THR A 120 1.30 54.50 -4.26
N ILE A 121 1.18 54.97 -3.02
CA ILE A 121 -0.04 55.52 -2.45
C ILE A 121 0.20 56.97 -2.03
N VAL A 122 -0.61 57.88 -2.56
CA VAL A 122 -0.61 59.29 -2.18
C VAL A 122 -1.78 59.54 -1.26
N THR A 123 -1.49 60.10 -0.09
CA THR A 123 -2.52 60.42 0.92
C THR A 123 -2.71 61.92 1.09
N THR A 124 -3.91 62.32 1.46
CA THR A 124 -4.25 63.70 1.84
C THR A 124 -4.80 63.72 3.27
N ASP A 125 -4.26 64.62 4.09
CA ASP A 125 -4.86 64.97 5.38
C ASP A 125 -6.17 65.72 5.11
N THR A 126 -7.21 65.39 5.87
CA THR A 126 -8.51 66.04 5.73
C THR A 126 -8.80 67.08 6.79
N THR A 127 -8.12 67.10 7.96
CA THR A 127 -8.37 68.14 8.99
C THR A 127 -7.36 68.26 10.16
N GLY A 128 -6.22 67.55 10.21
CA GLY A 128 -5.25 67.77 11.30
C GLY A 128 -3.97 66.95 11.27
N SER A 129 -2.88 67.57 11.74
CA SER A 129 -1.53 66.99 11.89
C SER A 129 -1.56 65.54 12.38
N LEU A 130 -0.71 64.67 11.79
CA LEU A 130 -0.55 63.22 12.06
C LEU A 130 -0.04 62.93 13.50
N THR A 131 -0.69 63.50 14.50
CA THR A 131 -0.28 63.59 15.92
C THR A 131 -0.66 62.36 16.74
N THR A 132 -0.99 61.24 16.12
CA THR A 132 -1.28 59.99 16.83
C THR A 132 -0.48 58.83 16.27
N VAL A 133 0.30 58.20 17.15
CA VAL A 133 0.96 56.91 16.94
C VAL A 133 -0.13 55.87 16.68
N GLY A 134 -0.16 55.27 15.49
CA GLY A 134 -1.19 54.30 15.12
C GLY A 134 -1.23 53.93 13.63
N SER A 135 -2.10 52.97 13.29
CA SER A 135 -2.30 52.47 11.93
C SER A 135 -2.98 53.50 11.04
N ILE A 136 -2.44 53.68 9.84
CA ILE A 136 -2.86 54.73 8.88
C ILE A 136 -3.33 54.13 7.55
N LEU A 137 -2.74 53.03 7.10
CA LEU A 137 -3.17 52.33 5.89
C LEU A 137 -3.25 50.82 6.13
N THR A 138 -4.13 50.17 5.40
CA THR A 138 -4.17 48.71 5.26
C THR A 138 -4.01 48.35 3.78
N LEU A 139 -3.00 47.54 3.48
CA LEU A 139 -2.76 46.96 2.16
C LEU A 139 -3.24 45.51 2.17
N THR A 140 -3.91 45.06 1.11
CA THR A 140 -4.35 43.68 0.95
C THR A 140 -3.57 43.01 -0.18
N PHE A 141 -3.04 41.83 0.10
CA PHE A 141 -2.29 41.00 -0.84
C PHE A 141 -2.87 39.59 -0.90
N LYS A 142 -2.58 38.84 -1.97
CA LYS A 142 -2.87 37.40 -2.10
C LYS A 142 -1.58 36.63 -2.30
N ALA A 143 -1.45 35.49 -1.62
CA ALA A 143 -0.25 34.66 -1.72
C ALA A 143 -0.28 33.68 -2.92
N ASN A 144 0.84 33.57 -3.63
CA ASN A 144 0.94 32.82 -4.89
C ASN A 144 1.97 31.66 -4.92
N ALA A 145 2.90 31.56 -3.95
CA ALA A 145 3.97 30.56 -3.97
C ALA A 145 4.30 29.98 -2.57
N ALA A 146 4.84 28.75 -2.53
CA ALA A 146 4.90 27.90 -1.33
C ALA A 146 6.24 27.82 -0.58
N THR A 147 7.34 28.45 -1.02
CA THR A 147 8.64 28.38 -0.31
C THR A 147 9.52 29.62 -0.50
N ASP A 148 10.13 30.07 0.61
CA ASP A 148 11.09 31.19 0.78
C ASP A 148 10.59 32.58 0.40
N LEU A 149 9.87 33.22 1.34
CA LEU A 149 9.29 34.55 1.16
C LEU A 149 10.14 35.65 1.81
N SER A 150 10.72 36.53 1.00
CA SER A 150 11.24 37.82 1.47
C SER A 150 10.13 38.87 1.44
N GLY A 151 10.00 39.61 2.55
CA GLY A 151 8.83 40.40 2.90
C GLY A 151 8.47 41.57 1.99
N ILE A 152 7.23 42.06 2.13
CA ILE A 152 6.77 43.34 1.56
C ILE A 152 7.52 44.45 2.29
N SER A 153 8.23 45.32 1.55
CA SER A 153 8.95 46.44 2.13
C SER A 153 8.31 47.78 1.77
N GLY A 154 8.55 48.80 2.58
CA GLY A 154 7.98 50.11 2.36
C GLY A 154 8.80 51.26 2.93
N THR A 155 8.77 52.37 2.19
CA THR A 155 9.28 53.67 2.64
C THR A 155 8.17 54.72 2.59
N VAL A 156 8.33 55.78 3.38
CA VAL A 156 7.38 56.90 3.41
C VAL A 156 8.13 58.19 3.19
N GLU A 157 7.65 58.99 2.26
CA GLU A 157 8.07 60.37 2.06
C GLU A 157 7.00 61.28 2.66
N LEU A 158 7.32 61.93 3.78
CA LEU A 158 6.44 62.86 4.48
C LEU A 158 6.73 64.29 4.04
N GLY A 159 5.71 65.05 3.69
CA GLY A 159 5.82 66.50 3.48
C GLY A 159 5.79 67.25 4.81
N MET A 160 6.55 68.33 4.92
CA MET A 160 6.57 69.20 6.10
C MET A 160 5.92 70.54 5.81
N ASP A 161 5.39 71.22 6.83
CA ASP A 161 4.74 72.53 6.71
C ASP A 161 5.65 73.63 6.14
N ASP A 162 6.97 73.46 6.18
CA ASP A 162 7.95 74.36 5.57
C ASP A 162 8.24 74.07 4.08
N GLY A 163 7.56 73.07 3.50
CA GLY A 163 7.71 72.63 2.12
C GLY A 163 8.85 71.63 1.87
N SER A 164 9.57 71.19 2.92
CA SER A 164 10.58 70.13 2.81
C SER A 164 9.97 68.72 2.88
N THR A 165 10.72 67.70 2.46
CA THR A 165 10.30 66.29 2.53
C THR A 165 11.28 65.46 3.34
N VAL A 166 10.77 64.54 4.17
CA VAL A 166 11.59 63.57 4.92
C VAL A 166 11.22 62.16 4.49
N GLN A 167 12.23 61.37 4.08
CA GLN A 167 12.05 59.94 3.84
C GLN A 167 12.39 59.13 5.09
N THR A 168 11.50 58.19 5.44
CA THR A 168 11.74 57.24 6.52
C THR A 168 12.71 56.15 6.07
N PRO A 169 13.44 55.51 7.00
CA PRO A 169 14.11 54.24 6.73
C PRO A 169 13.12 53.21 6.15
N GLU A 170 13.63 52.31 5.31
CA GLU A 170 12.87 51.19 4.76
C GLU A 170 12.60 50.16 5.84
N GLU A 171 11.35 49.72 5.94
CA GLU A 171 10.92 48.66 6.84
C GLU A 171 10.31 47.52 6.03
N SER A 172 10.43 46.29 6.50
CA SER A 172 9.88 45.11 5.82
C SER A 172 9.05 44.25 6.76
N VAL A 173 8.04 43.57 6.21
CA VAL A 173 7.25 42.56 6.90
C VAL A 173 7.35 41.22 6.20
N ALA A 174 7.85 40.21 6.91
CA ALA A 174 7.89 38.85 6.42
C ALA A 174 6.54 38.15 6.67
N VAL A 175 6.04 37.45 5.65
CA VAL A 175 4.85 36.59 5.73
C VAL A 175 5.29 35.21 5.28
N GLN A 176 5.01 34.17 6.07
CA GLN A 176 5.36 32.78 5.75
C GLN A 176 4.13 32.02 5.20
N ILE A 177 4.32 31.00 4.38
CA ILE A 177 3.23 30.16 3.85
C ILE A 177 3.28 28.78 4.47
N THR A 178 2.14 28.29 4.99
CA THR A 178 2.05 26.94 5.56
C THR A 178 0.94 26.15 4.88
N ASP A 179 1.31 25.30 3.92
CA ASP A 179 0.50 24.12 3.59
C ASP A 179 0.84 23.03 4.63
N ALA A 180 0.30 23.16 5.83
CA ALA A 180 0.49 22.15 6.87
C ALA A 180 -0.32 20.89 6.52
N ALA A 181 0.36 19.73 6.44
CA ALA A 181 -0.30 18.44 6.22
C ALA A 181 -1.39 18.22 7.30
N GLN A 182 -2.59 17.78 6.89
CA GLN A 182 -3.70 17.51 7.81
C GLN A 182 -3.26 16.51 8.90
N GLY A 183 -3.20 16.99 10.15
CA GLY A 183 -2.71 16.27 11.32
C GLY A 183 -1.40 16.78 11.92
N ASP A 184 -0.70 17.72 11.27
CA ASP A 184 0.39 18.48 11.90
C ASP A 184 -0.23 19.60 12.73
N LEU A 185 -0.13 19.46 14.05
CA LEU A 185 -0.75 20.32 15.06
C LEU A 185 0.28 21.14 15.83
N ASN A 186 1.56 20.84 15.65
CA ASN A 186 2.66 21.54 16.31
C ASN A 186 3.50 22.39 15.33
N ALA A 187 3.15 22.37 14.04
CA ALA A 187 3.73 23.17 12.96
C ALA A 187 5.23 22.88 12.73
N ASN A 188 5.66 21.65 12.97
CA ASN A 188 7.03 21.19 12.66
C ASN A 188 7.13 20.53 11.27
N SER A 189 6.04 20.53 10.48
CA SER A 189 5.97 19.91 9.15
C SER A 189 6.12 18.39 9.14
N VAL A 190 5.88 17.73 10.29
CA VAL A 190 5.94 16.28 10.49
C VAL A 190 4.71 15.87 11.31
N ILE A 191 4.15 14.69 11.06
CA ILE A 191 3.07 14.15 11.91
C ILE A 191 3.68 13.15 12.89
N ASP A 192 4.03 13.57 14.10
CA ASP A 192 4.73 12.76 15.08
C ASP A 192 3.99 12.67 16.44
N VAL A 193 4.64 12.02 17.41
CA VAL A 193 4.08 11.87 18.76
C VAL A 193 3.82 13.21 19.46
N GLY A 194 4.47 14.29 19.02
CA GLY A 194 4.20 15.67 19.41
C GLY A 194 2.82 16.13 18.98
N ASP A 195 2.37 15.82 17.76
CA ASP A 195 1.02 16.14 17.29
C ASP A 195 -0.04 15.38 18.04
N LEU A 196 0.19 14.08 18.25
CA LEU A 196 -0.70 13.27 19.08
C LEU A 196 -0.80 13.85 20.50
N SER A 197 0.32 14.33 21.04
CA SER A 197 0.37 15.01 22.33
C SER A 197 -0.37 16.35 22.35
N VAL A 198 -0.46 17.06 21.21
CA VAL A 198 -1.31 18.26 21.07
C VAL A 198 -2.77 17.84 21.02
N LEU A 199 -3.16 16.91 20.14
CA LEU A 199 -4.56 16.50 19.95
C LEU A 199 -5.19 15.92 21.23
N ILE A 200 -4.44 15.08 21.97
CA ILE A 200 -4.88 14.50 23.26
C ILE A 200 -5.26 15.59 24.28
N LYS A 201 -4.54 16.73 24.31
CA LYS A 201 -4.83 17.82 25.26
C LYS A 201 -6.18 18.49 25.02
N TYR A 202 -6.69 18.40 23.80
CA TYR A 202 -7.95 19.03 23.38
C TYR A 202 -9.02 18.00 23.01
N PHE A 203 -8.90 16.75 23.49
CA PHE A 203 -9.93 15.74 23.29
C PHE A 203 -11.30 16.21 23.82
N GLY A 204 -12.33 16.07 23.01
CA GLY A 204 -13.71 16.50 23.29
C GLY A 204 -13.98 17.98 23.04
N ILE A 205 -13.02 18.74 22.51
CA ILE A 205 -13.23 20.13 22.08
C ILE A 205 -14.14 20.18 20.84
N HIS A 206 -14.95 21.23 20.73
CA HIS A 206 -15.85 21.46 19.61
C HIS A 206 -15.50 22.78 18.90
N SER A 207 -15.94 22.94 17.65
CA SER A 207 -15.60 24.08 16.77
C SER A 207 -15.93 25.49 17.27
N ASP A 208 -16.76 25.61 18.31
CA ASP A 208 -17.11 26.86 18.96
C ASP A 208 -16.15 27.25 20.10
N ASP A 209 -15.20 26.39 20.46
CA ASP A 209 -14.18 26.70 21.47
C ASP A 209 -13.10 27.65 20.90
N PRO A 210 -12.67 28.69 21.64
CA PRO A 210 -11.60 29.60 21.21
C PRO A 210 -10.26 28.92 20.87
N ASN A 211 -10.02 27.71 21.37
CA ASN A 211 -8.82 26.91 21.07
C ASN A 211 -8.99 26.00 19.85
N TRP A 212 -10.18 25.93 19.23
CA TRP A 212 -10.43 25.11 18.04
C TRP A 212 -9.39 25.30 16.93
N PRO A 213 -8.93 26.54 16.59
CA PRO A 213 -7.92 26.72 15.54
C PRO A 213 -6.61 25.95 15.77
N LYS A 214 -6.27 25.60 17.02
CA LYS A 214 -5.05 24.83 17.35
C LYS A 214 -5.16 23.35 16.96
N VAL A 215 -6.37 22.84 16.79
CA VAL A 215 -6.63 21.41 16.59
C VAL A 215 -7.63 21.11 15.48
N ALA A 216 -8.19 22.12 14.82
CA ALA A 216 -9.08 21.96 13.67
C ALA A 216 -8.47 21.09 12.57
N ASN A 217 -7.14 21.16 12.39
CA ASN A 217 -6.42 20.34 11.40
C ASN A 217 -6.31 18.86 11.80
N GLY A 218 -6.69 18.53 13.05
CA GLY A 218 -6.78 17.19 13.60
C GLY A 218 -8.21 16.63 13.62
N ASP A 219 -9.21 17.37 13.13
CA ASP A 219 -10.56 16.86 12.86
C ASP A 219 -10.55 16.13 11.51
N PHE A 220 -10.34 14.82 11.56
CA PHE A 220 -10.21 13.98 10.36
C PHE A 220 -11.58 13.62 9.77
N ASN A 221 -12.61 13.50 10.60
CA ASN A 221 -13.94 13.08 10.19
C ASN A 221 -14.88 14.27 9.84
N LYS A 222 -14.44 15.50 10.10
CA LYS A 222 -15.12 16.78 9.85
C LYS A 222 -16.45 16.90 10.59
N ASP A 223 -16.56 16.30 11.77
CA ASP A 223 -17.76 16.39 12.61
C ASP A 223 -17.76 17.60 13.55
N ASN A 224 -16.72 18.45 13.47
CA ASN A 224 -16.51 19.65 14.28
C ASN A 224 -16.25 19.37 15.77
N THR A 225 -15.84 18.15 16.11
CA THR A 225 -15.42 17.72 17.44
C THR A 225 -14.09 16.97 17.33
N ILE A 226 -13.18 17.12 18.30
CA ILE A 226 -12.03 16.20 18.38
C ILE A 226 -12.43 14.99 19.22
N ASP A 227 -12.60 13.85 18.57
CA ASP A 227 -13.08 12.63 19.22
C ASP A 227 -12.05 11.47 19.16
N LEU A 228 -12.51 10.27 19.50
CA LEU A 228 -11.64 9.10 19.58
C LEU A 228 -11.21 8.62 18.18
N GLN A 229 -12.02 8.91 17.16
CA GLN A 229 -11.74 8.59 15.76
C GLN A 229 -10.63 9.47 15.22
N ASP A 230 -10.57 10.74 15.64
CA ASP A 230 -9.49 11.67 15.28
C ASP A 230 -8.16 11.26 15.90
N LEU A 231 -8.17 10.95 17.19
CA LEU A 231 -7.00 10.40 17.89
C LEU A 231 -6.50 9.11 17.26
N ALA A 232 -7.41 8.21 16.87
CA ALA A 232 -7.05 6.98 16.19
C ALA A 232 -6.48 7.23 14.79
N SER A 233 -7.02 8.22 14.09
CA SER A 233 -6.55 8.62 12.74
C SER A 233 -5.17 9.25 12.81
N LEU A 234 -4.95 10.18 13.74
CA LEU A 234 -3.64 10.78 14.00
C LEU A 234 -2.64 9.75 14.49
N GLY A 235 -3.00 8.92 15.46
CA GLY A 235 -2.12 7.88 16.00
C GLY A 235 -1.64 6.89 14.94
N LYS A 236 -2.49 6.55 13.96
CA LYS A 236 -2.07 5.75 12.80
C LYS A 236 -1.05 6.46 11.93
N LYS A 237 -1.23 7.77 11.66
CA LYS A 237 -0.26 8.56 10.90
C LYS A 237 1.08 8.67 11.62
N VAL A 238 1.04 8.98 12.92
CA VAL A 238 2.22 9.11 13.80
C VAL A 238 3.08 7.84 13.86
N LEU A 239 2.45 6.66 13.88
CA LEU A 239 3.19 5.39 13.89
C LEU A 239 4.06 5.17 12.64
N TYR A 240 3.76 5.84 11.54
CA TYR A 240 4.49 5.72 10.26
C TYR A 240 5.24 6.99 9.87
N ASP A 241 5.19 8.03 10.70
CA ASP A 241 5.90 9.30 10.47
C ASP A 241 6.83 9.63 11.65
N ASN A 242 7.87 8.80 11.78
CA ASN A 242 8.99 9.00 12.70
C ASN A 242 10.17 9.74 12.03
N GLY A 243 9.92 10.46 10.92
CA GLY A 243 10.95 11.12 10.13
C GLY A 243 11.83 10.20 9.27
N GLN A 244 11.50 8.90 9.13
CA GLN A 244 12.23 7.98 8.24
C GLN A 244 11.55 7.84 6.87
N PRO A 245 12.32 7.73 5.77
CA PRO A 245 11.77 7.47 4.44
C PRO A 245 11.14 6.07 4.35
N PHE A 246 10.09 5.95 3.53
CA PHE A 246 9.42 4.67 3.26
C PHE A 246 10.43 3.64 2.74
N GLN A 247 10.42 2.45 3.35
CA GLN A 247 11.29 1.34 2.96
C GLN A 247 10.52 0.37 2.07
N LEU A 248 10.90 0.27 0.80
CA LEU A 248 10.24 -0.61 -0.17
C LEU A 248 10.46 -2.10 0.13
N MET A 249 11.67 -2.45 0.54
CA MET A 249 12.07 -3.85 0.72
C MET A 249 11.20 -4.51 1.78
N GLU A 250 10.58 -5.63 1.43
CA GLU A 250 9.73 -6.42 2.30
C GLU A 250 8.49 -5.67 2.84
N ALA A 251 8.14 -4.50 2.29
CA ALA A 251 6.91 -3.81 2.64
C ALA A 251 5.68 -4.66 2.27
N ASP A 252 4.74 -4.76 3.20
CA ASP A 252 3.44 -5.41 3.01
C ASP A 252 2.38 -4.41 2.52
N ILE A 253 1.23 -4.91 2.05
CA ILE A 253 0.14 -4.08 1.52
C ILE A 253 -0.33 -3.06 2.56
N MET A 254 -0.43 -3.48 3.83
CA MET A 254 -0.91 -2.60 4.90
C MET A 254 0.05 -1.44 5.17
N SER A 255 1.35 -1.68 5.22
CA SER A 255 2.37 -0.67 5.43
C SER A 255 2.43 0.31 4.26
N ILE A 256 2.24 -0.17 3.02
CA ILE A 256 2.11 0.68 1.84
C ILE A 256 0.86 1.56 1.92
N GLN A 257 -0.31 0.97 2.24
CA GLN A 257 -1.55 1.73 2.38
C GLN A 257 -1.43 2.81 3.47
N ASN A 258 -0.77 2.49 4.60
CA ASN A 258 -0.52 3.43 5.68
C ASN A 258 0.44 4.54 5.24
N ALA A 259 1.51 4.23 4.52
CA ALA A 259 2.45 5.22 3.99
C ALA A 259 1.77 6.19 3.01
N ILE A 260 0.89 5.67 2.14
CA ILE A 260 0.11 6.50 1.21
C ILE A 260 -0.91 7.37 1.97
N ALA A 261 -1.62 6.81 2.95
CA ALA A 261 -2.55 7.56 3.79
C ALA A 261 -1.85 8.66 4.63
N ALA A 262 -0.58 8.45 4.99
CA ALA A 262 0.25 9.42 5.69
C ALA A 262 0.92 10.44 4.74
N GLY A 263 0.75 10.32 3.42
CA GLY A 263 1.37 11.22 2.43
C GLY A 263 2.88 11.04 2.25
N LYS A 264 3.46 9.93 2.73
CA LYS A 264 4.89 9.59 2.58
C LYS A 264 5.22 8.88 1.27
N LEU A 265 4.19 8.40 0.59
CA LEU A 265 4.29 7.61 -0.62
C LEU A 265 3.07 7.92 -1.49
N THR A 266 3.24 7.96 -2.81
CA THR A 266 2.14 7.88 -3.76
C THR A 266 2.21 6.56 -4.50
N SER A 267 1.10 6.14 -5.12
CA SER A 267 1.10 4.96 -5.98
C SER A 267 2.02 5.13 -7.19
N GLU A 268 2.10 6.34 -7.75
CA GLU A 268 3.06 6.67 -8.81
C GLU A 268 4.51 6.46 -8.36
N GLN A 269 4.88 6.97 -7.18
CA GLN A 269 6.21 6.75 -6.59
C GLN A 269 6.49 5.26 -6.34
N LEU A 270 5.51 4.54 -5.79
CA LEU A 270 5.63 3.10 -5.54
C LEU A 270 5.86 2.30 -6.84
N VAL A 271 5.10 2.62 -7.90
CA VAL A 271 5.30 1.99 -9.22
C VAL A 271 6.68 2.32 -9.77
N GLN A 272 7.12 3.57 -9.67
CA GLN A 272 8.46 3.96 -10.12
C GLN A 272 9.56 3.20 -9.36
N MET A 273 9.42 3.06 -8.04
CA MET A 273 10.36 2.28 -7.22
C MET A 273 10.47 0.82 -7.66
N TYR A 274 9.34 0.19 -8.03
CA TYR A 274 9.36 -1.17 -8.55
C TYR A 274 9.92 -1.27 -9.97
N LEU A 275 9.60 -0.33 -10.86
CA LEU A 275 10.18 -0.26 -12.21
C LEU A 275 11.69 -0.07 -12.16
N ASP A 276 12.19 0.79 -11.26
CA ASP A 276 13.63 0.99 -11.05
C ASP A 276 14.32 -0.32 -10.64
N ARG A 277 13.70 -1.12 -9.76
CA ARG A 277 14.23 -2.43 -9.37
C ARG A 277 14.18 -3.46 -10.49
N ILE A 278 13.09 -3.49 -11.25
CA ILE A 278 12.95 -4.39 -12.40
C ILE A 278 14.06 -4.08 -13.41
N ASN A 279 14.27 -2.80 -13.73
CA ASN A 279 15.30 -2.37 -14.67
C ASN A 279 16.72 -2.72 -14.20
N GLU A 280 16.98 -2.68 -12.89
CA GLU A 280 18.30 -3.02 -12.36
C GLU A 280 18.56 -4.54 -12.35
N PHE A 281 17.56 -5.35 -12.02
CA PHE A 281 17.80 -6.73 -11.60
C PHE A 281 17.12 -7.81 -12.47
N ASP A 282 16.07 -7.49 -13.23
CA ASP A 282 15.32 -8.54 -13.94
C ASP A 282 16.06 -9.07 -15.17
N ASP A 283 17.05 -8.39 -15.73
CA ASP A 283 17.88 -8.96 -16.81
C ASP A 283 18.64 -10.22 -16.35
N ASP A 284 19.03 -10.28 -15.07
CA ASP A 284 19.71 -11.43 -14.49
C ASP A 284 18.75 -12.56 -14.09
N ILE A 285 17.57 -12.20 -13.59
CA ILE A 285 16.56 -13.16 -13.10
C ILE A 285 15.67 -13.65 -14.24
N ASN A 286 15.34 -12.77 -15.17
CA ASN A 286 14.50 -12.97 -16.34
C ASN A 286 13.10 -13.50 -15.96
N SER A 287 12.43 -12.79 -15.04
CA SER A 287 11.15 -13.22 -14.45
C SER A 287 9.92 -12.64 -15.12
N LEU A 288 10.05 -11.59 -15.93
CA LEU A 288 8.94 -10.90 -16.60
C LEU A 288 8.97 -11.10 -18.12
N ILE A 289 7.80 -11.12 -18.76
CA ILE A 289 7.64 -11.15 -20.23
C ILE A 289 7.25 -9.77 -20.74
N THR A 290 6.26 -9.13 -20.11
CA THR A 290 5.73 -7.84 -20.54
C THR A 290 5.54 -6.93 -19.33
N ILE A 291 6.07 -5.70 -19.39
CA ILE A 291 5.78 -4.64 -18.42
C ILE A 291 4.63 -3.80 -18.97
N ASN A 292 3.69 -3.42 -18.10
CA ASN A 292 2.56 -2.60 -18.50
C ASN A 292 3.03 -1.17 -18.85
N PRO A 293 2.90 -0.72 -20.12
CA PRO A 293 3.34 0.61 -20.52
C PRO A 293 2.54 1.73 -19.83
N ASP A 294 1.32 1.44 -19.38
CA ASP A 294 0.42 2.41 -18.76
C ASP A 294 0.48 2.39 -17.22
N ALA A 295 1.43 1.65 -16.62
CA ALA A 295 1.49 1.45 -15.16
C ALA A 295 1.58 2.78 -14.38
N LEU A 296 2.48 3.68 -14.78
CA LEU A 296 2.67 4.99 -14.14
C LEU A 296 1.44 5.90 -14.32
N ALA A 297 0.90 5.97 -15.54
CA ALA A 297 -0.30 6.75 -15.82
C ALA A 297 -1.51 6.26 -15.01
N THR A 298 -1.66 4.93 -14.89
CA THR A 298 -2.70 4.29 -14.06
C THR A 298 -2.48 4.61 -12.58
N ALA A 299 -1.24 4.55 -12.11
CA ALA A 299 -0.88 4.88 -10.72
C ALA A 299 -1.24 6.32 -10.36
N LYS A 300 -0.86 7.26 -11.22
CA LYS A 300 -1.21 8.67 -11.07
C LYS A 300 -2.72 8.90 -11.03
N ALA A 301 -3.48 8.25 -11.92
CA ALA A 301 -4.94 8.36 -11.93
C ALA A 301 -5.57 7.82 -10.64
N LEU A 302 -4.99 6.76 -10.04
CA LEU A 302 -5.44 6.22 -8.75
C LEU A 302 -5.05 7.11 -7.57
N ASP A 303 -3.91 7.81 -7.64
CA ASP A 303 -3.56 8.85 -6.65
C ASP A 303 -4.55 10.01 -6.69
N ASP A 304 -4.88 10.50 -7.89
CA ASP A 304 -5.89 11.55 -8.09
C ASP A 304 -7.28 11.08 -7.61
N GLU A 305 -7.69 9.84 -7.92
CA GLU A 305 -8.93 9.26 -7.42
C GLU A 305 -8.95 9.13 -5.88
N ARG A 306 -7.85 8.70 -5.28
CA ARG A 306 -7.74 8.60 -3.81
C ARG A 306 -7.97 9.95 -3.15
N LYS A 307 -7.40 11.01 -3.73
CA LYS A 307 -7.56 12.39 -3.24
C LYS A 307 -9.00 12.89 -3.36
N GLU A 308 -9.67 12.57 -4.48
CA GLU A 308 -11.02 13.07 -4.75
C GLU A 308 -12.14 12.26 -4.07
N LYS A 309 -12.01 10.93 -4.05
CA LYS A 309 -13.09 9.98 -3.69
C LYS A 309 -12.73 9.04 -2.55
N GLY A 310 -11.47 9.02 -2.12
CA GLY A 310 -10.93 8.02 -1.20
C GLY A 310 -10.54 6.71 -1.91
N PRO A 311 -9.86 5.79 -1.21
CA PRO A 311 -9.44 4.51 -1.79
C PRO A 311 -10.62 3.55 -1.98
N ARG A 312 -10.60 2.76 -3.06
CA ARG A 312 -11.57 1.68 -3.33
C ARG A 312 -11.47 0.52 -2.34
N GLY A 313 -10.33 0.39 -1.65
CA GLY A 313 -10.04 -0.66 -0.67
C GLY A 313 -8.53 -0.85 -0.49
N LEU A 314 -8.12 -1.97 0.11
CA LEU A 314 -6.71 -2.29 0.39
C LEU A 314 -5.85 -2.46 -0.87
N MET A 315 -6.48 -2.76 -2.02
CA MET A 315 -5.78 -2.90 -3.30
C MET A 315 -5.60 -1.58 -4.04
N HIS A 316 -6.18 -0.48 -3.55
CA HIS A 316 -6.14 0.81 -4.25
C HIS A 316 -4.71 1.32 -4.41
N GLY A 317 -4.24 1.37 -5.64
CA GLY A 317 -2.90 1.83 -5.97
C GLY A 317 -1.78 0.83 -5.70
N ILE A 318 -2.10 -0.44 -5.45
CA ILE A 318 -1.11 -1.50 -5.21
C ILE A 318 -0.69 -2.15 -6.53
N PRO A 319 0.61 -2.18 -6.87
CA PRO A 319 1.13 -2.87 -8.05
C PRO A 319 1.22 -4.39 -7.84
N ILE A 320 0.71 -5.13 -8.83
CA ILE A 320 0.56 -6.59 -8.82
C ILE A 320 1.15 -7.19 -10.10
N ILE A 321 1.88 -8.29 -9.95
CA ILE A 321 2.42 -9.07 -11.07
C ILE A 321 1.53 -10.29 -11.29
N VAL A 322 1.11 -10.54 -12.53
CA VAL A 322 0.25 -11.68 -12.86
C VAL A 322 0.94 -12.57 -13.86
N LYS A 323 0.77 -13.88 -13.73
CA LYS A 323 1.33 -14.84 -14.69
C LYS A 323 0.84 -14.55 -16.11
N ASP A 324 1.67 -14.78 -17.12
CA ASP A 324 1.37 -14.47 -18.53
C ASP A 324 0.33 -15.38 -19.21
N ASN A 325 -0.42 -16.16 -18.43
CA ASN A 325 -1.57 -16.92 -18.91
C ASN A 325 -2.92 -16.34 -18.45
N TYR A 326 -2.93 -15.15 -17.84
CA TYR A 326 -4.16 -14.41 -17.53
C TYR A 326 -4.45 -13.40 -18.63
N ASP A 327 -5.67 -13.31 -19.14
CA ASP A 327 -6.07 -12.29 -20.09
C ASP A 327 -5.97 -10.89 -19.46
N THR A 328 -5.35 -9.96 -20.19
CA THR A 328 -5.26 -8.55 -19.83
C THR A 328 -5.55 -7.66 -21.03
N ILE A 329 -6.30 -6.59 -20.82
CA ILE A 329 -6.38 -5.48 -21.76
C ILE A 329 -5.07 -4.68 -21.68
N GLY A 330 -4.42 -4.45 -22.83
CA GLY A 330 -3.22 -3.61 -22.95
C GLY A 330 -1.89 -4.37 -22.89
N MET A 331 -1.89 -5.66 -22.53
CA MET A 331 -0.71 -6.53 -22.55
C MET A 331 -1.07 -7.90 -23.15
N PRO A 332 -0.20 -8.47 -24.01
CA PRO A 332 -0.44 -9.80 -24.56
C PRO A 332 -0.56 -10.88 -23.47
N THR A 333 -1.25 -11.95 -23.82
CA THR A 333 -1.36 -13.16 -22.98
C THR A 333 -0.84 -14.34 -23.78
N SER A 334 0.43 -14.67 -23.60
CA SER A 334 1.13 -15.60 -24.50
C SER A 334 1.31 -17.01 -23.95
N ALA A 335 1.06 -17.21 -22.66
CA ALA A 335 1.47 -18.40 -21.93
C ALA A 335 2.96 -18.76 -22.12
N GLY A 336 3.81 -17.76 -22.34
CA GLY A 336 5.25 -17.91 -22.61
C GLY A 336 5.59 -18.38 -24.04
N CYS A 337 4.59 -18.59 -24.90
CA CYS A 337 4.80 -19.11 -26.24
C CYS A 337 5.04 -17.99 -27.24
N THR A 338 6.10 -18.09 -28.05
CA THR A 338 6.30 -17.20 -29.21
C THR A 338 5.10 -17.24 -30.16
N CYS A 339 4.40 -18.36 -30.23
CA CYS A 339 3.19 -18.55 -31.02
C CYS A 339 2.02 -17.64 -30.61
N LEU A 340 1.97 -17.18 -29.35
CA LEU A 340 0.93 -16.31 -28.82
C LEU A 340 1.48 -14.95 -28.36
N LYS A 341 2.68 -14.57 -28.81
CA LYS A 341 3.34 -13.31 -28.39
C LYS A 341 2.51 -12.05 -28.65
N ASP A 342 1.68 -12.07 -29.69
CA ASP A 342 0.83 -10.96 -30.12
C ASP A 342 -0.64 -11.15 -29.70
N ASN A 343 -0.93 -12.13 -28.82
CA ASN A 343 -2.28 -12.49 -28.40
C ASN A 343 -2.88 -11.43 -27.46
N GLN A 344 -3.55 -10.44 -28.04
CA GLN A 344 -4.21 -9.35 -27.31
C GLN A 344 -5.70 -9.65 -27.11
N THR A 345 -6.22 -9.34 -25.91
CA THR A 345 -7.61 -9.62 -25.53
C THR A 345 -8.45 -8.34 -25.40
N VAL A 346 -9.75 -8.41 -25.74
CA VAL A 346 -10.72 -7.32 -25.56
C VAL A 346 -11.28 -7.23 -24.14
N SER A 347 -11.00 -8.25 -23.32
CA SER A 347 -11.52 -8.38 -21.97
C SER A 347 -10.43 -8.87 -21.03
N ASP A 348 -10.34 -8.27 -19.86
CA ASP A 348 -9.55 -8.85 -18.77
C ASP A 348 -10.12 -10.20 -18.32
N ALA A 349 -9.25 -11.09 -17.85
CA ALA A 349 -9.68 -12.27 -17.09
C ALA A 349 -10.51 -11.85 -15.88
N PHE A 350 -11.42 -12.70 -15.41
CA PHE A 350 -12.33 -12.34 -14.32
C PHE A 350 -11.59 -11.82 -13.08
N MET A 351 -10.52 -12.52 -12.66
CA MET A 351 -9.71 -12.11 -11.52
C MET A 351 -8.95 -10.79 -11.76
N ILE A 352 -8.48 -10.54 -12.99
CA ILE A 352 -7.82 -9.29 -13.36
C ILE A 352 -8.80 -8.13 -13.30
N LYS A 353 -10.01 -8.32 -13.82
CA LYS A 353 -11.09 -7.33 -13.70
C LYS A 353 -11.37 -7.00 -12.24
N LYS A 354 -11.51 -8.00 -11.37
CA LYS A 354 -11.74 -7.76 -9.93
C LYS A 354 -10.60 -7.00 -9.26
N LEU A 355 -9.35 -7.29 -9.61
CA LEU A 355 -8.19 -6.55 -9.12
C LEU A 355 -8.25 -5.08 -9.55
N LYS A 356 -8.48 -4.80 -10.85
CA LYS A 356 -8.62 -3.44 -11.37
C LYS A 356 -9.83 -2.70 -10.75
N ASP A 357 -10.95 -3.38 -10.58
CA ASP A 357 -12.14 -2.83 -9.91
C ASP A 357 -11.82 -2.45 -8.45
N ALA A 358 -11.00 -3.23 -7.74
CA ALA A 358 -10.50 -2.93 -6.40
C ALA A 358 -9.38 -1.87 -6.37
N GLY A 359 -8.98 -1.34 -7.53
CA GLY A 359 -7.98 -0.29 -7.68
C GLY A 359 -6.54 -0.79 -7.75
N ALA A 360 -6.28 -2.08 -7.98
CA ALA A 360 -4.93 -2.60 -8.18
C ALA A 360 -4.37 -2.19 -9.56
N ILE A 361 -3.04 -2.06 -9.62
CA ILE A 361 -2.30 -1.77 -10.85
C ILE A 361 -1.67 -3.09 -11.32
N ILE A 362 -2.07 -3.60 -12.48
CA ILE A 362 -1.38 -4.76 -13.07
C ILE A 362 -0.06 -4.24 -13.65
N LEU A 363 1.04 -4.47 -12.95
CA LEU A 363 2.36 -3.91 -13.26
C LEU A 363 3.02 -4.63 -14.42
N ALA A 364 2.97 -5.96 -14.43
CA ALA A 364 3.65 -6.77 -15.43
C ALA A 364 3.05 -8.19 -15.54
N LYS A 365 3.41 -8.86 -16.64
CA LYS A 365 3.15 -10.27 -16.94
C LYS A 365 4.41 -11.08 -16.61
N ALA A 366 4.30 -12.00 -15.66
CA ALA A 366 5.41 -12.86 -15.29
C ALA A 366 5.58 -14.04 -16.25
N ASN A 367 6.85 -14.41 -16.48
CA ASN A 367 7.23 -15.61 -17.21
C ASN A 367 6.75 -16.89 -16.50
N LEU A 368 6.68 -17.98 -17.26
CA LEU A 368 6.17 -19.28 -16.80
C LEU A 368 6.84 -20.44 -17.53
N SER A 369 6.62 -21.67 -17.05
CA SER A 369 6.76 -22.83 -17.94
C SER A 369 5.78 -22.65 -19.09
N GLU A 370 6.26 -22.73 -20.32
CA GLU A 370 5.42 -22.52 -21.50
C GLU A 370 4.18 -23.43 -21.47
N PHE A 371 3.00 -22.84 -21.70
CA PHE A 371 1.67 -23.47 -21.55
C PHE A 371 1.39 -24.11 -20.17
N ALA A 372 2.11 -23.67 -19.14
CA ALA A 372 2.03 -24.20 -17.78
C ALA A 372 2.36 -25.70 -17.65
N ILE A 373 3.05 -26.31 -18.63
CA ILE A 373 3.17 -27.77 -18.77
C ILE A 373 4.08 -28.41 -17.72
N ASN A 374 5.23 -27.82 -17.44
CA ASN A 374 6.23 -28.40 -16.54
C ASN A 374 6.28 -27.63 -15.21
N THR A 375 7.07 -28.17 -14.28
CA THR A 375 7.33 -27.57 -12.96
C THR A 375 8.60 -26.73 -12.93
N ASP A 376 9.11 -26.33 -14.10
CA ASP A 376 10.20 -25.39 -14.28
C ASP A 376 9.66 -24.02 -14.75
N THR A 377 10.50 -23.00 -14.90
CA THR A 377 10.15 -21.79 -15.66
C THR A 377 11.11 -21.57 -16.81
N ASN A 378 10.72 -22.02 -18.00
CA ASN A 378 11.40 -21.78 -19.26
C ASN A 378 10.34 -21.65 -20.35
N SER A 379 10.48 -20.66 -21.22
CA SER A 379 9.54 -20.42 -22.31
C SER A 379 10.24 -19.92 -23.57
N SER A 380 9.64 -20.10 -24.73
CA SER A 380 10.23 -19.68 -26.01
C SER A 380 10.22 -18.16 -26.17
N LEU A 381 9.25 -17.47 -25.55
CA LEU A 381 9.16 -16.02 -25.57
C LEU A 381 9.98 -15.36 -24.46
N GLY A 382 9.84 -15.85 -23.22
CA GLY A 382 10.47 -15.25 -22.03
C GLY A 382 11.80 -15.90 -21.65
N GLY A 383 12.23 -16.97 -22.31
CA GLY A 383 13.47 -17.67 -21.95
C GLY A 383 13.43 -18.32 -20.56
N GLN A 384 14.63 -18.56 -20.01
CA GLN A 384 14.83 -19.23 -18.72
C GLN A 384 14.79 -18.21 -17.57
N THR A 385 13.84 -18.34 -16.64
CA THR A 385 13.87 -17.59 -15.37
C THR A 385 14.79 -18.28 -14.38
N LYS A 386 15.57 -17.51 -13.61
CA LYS A 386 16.51 -18.01 -12.59
C LYS A 386 15.95 -17.79 -11.18
N ASN A 387 16.37 -18.62 -10.23
CA ASN A 387 16.00 -18.48 -8.83
C ASN A 387 16.82 -17.34 -8.17
N PRO A 388 16.20 -16.32 -7.55
CA PRO A 388 16.94 -15.24 -6.91
C PRO A 388 17.85 -15.68 -5.76
N TYR A 389 17.59 -16.81 -5.10
CA TYR A 389 18.47 -17.33 -4.03
C TYR A 389 19.72 -18.03 -4.57
N ASP A 390 19.68 -18.51 -5.81
CA ASP A 390 20.82 -19.10 -6.53
C ASP A 390 20.54 -19.03 -8.04
N LEU A 391 21.20 -18.10 -8.73
CA LEU A 391 20.97 -17.85 -10.16
C LEU A 391 21.34 -19.05 -11.06
N THR A 392 21.96 -20.11 -10.52
CA THR A 392 22.20 -21.36 -11.25
C THR A 392 21.00 -22.31 -11.21
N LYS A 393 19.96 -22.01 -10.43
CA LYS A 393 18.79 -22.86 -10.22
C LYS A 393 17.55 -22.32 -10.92
N ASN A 394 16.62 -23.22 -11.17
CA ASN A 394 15.28 -22.89 -11.62
C ASN A 394 14.41 -22.45 -10.42
N PRO A 395 13.55 -21.41 -10.57
CA PRO A 395 12.65 -20.96 -9.50
C PRO A 395 11.47 -21.90 -9.27
N GLY A 396 11.36 -23.00 -10.03
CA GLY A 396 10.20 -23.88 -10.03
C GLY A 396 9.16 -23.38 -11.00
N GLY A 397 7.96 -23.93 -10.92
CA GLY A 397 6.95 -23.56 -11.87
C GLY A 397 5.66 -24.37 -11.82
N SER A 398 4.72 -24.07 -12.71
CA SER A 398 4.90 -23.14 -13.84
C SER A 398 4.80 -21.66 -13.49
N SER A 399 4.39 -21.24 -12.29
CA SER A 399 4.33 -19.80 -11.90
C SER A 399 5.65 -19.28 -11.33
N GLY A 400 6.80 -19.74 -11.84
CA GLY A 400 8.11 -19.40 -11.27
C GLY A 400 8.58 -17.99 -11.61
N GLY A 401 8.12 -17.37 -12.70
CA GLY A 401 8.30 -15.93 -12.91
C GLY A 401 7.66 -15.13 -11.79
N THR A 402 6.37 -15.38 -11.48
CA THR A 402 5.69 -14.74 -10.36
C THR A 402 6.44 -14.99 -9.04
N GLY A 403 6.90 -16.22 -8.81
CA GLY A 403 7.67 -16.58 -7.62
C GLY A 403 8.97 -15.78 -7.49
N ALA A 404 9.77 -15.75 -8.55
CA ALA A 404 11.04 -15.04 -8.60
C ALA A 404 10.85 -13.52 -8.47
N SER A 405 9.88 -12.93 -9.18
CA SER A 405 9.61 -11.49 -9.11
C SER A 405 9.25 -11.03 -7.69
N LEU A 406 8.43 -11.81 -6.98
CA LEU A 406 8.00 -11.45 -5.62
C LEU A 406 9.10 -11.65 -4.59
N ALA A 407 9.92 -12.70 -4.74
CA ALA A 407 11.11 -12.88 -3.93
C ALA A 407 12.09 -11.72 -4.10
N SER A 408 12.19 -11.17 -5.31
CA SER A 408 13.04 -10.04 -5.67
C SER A 408 12.46 -8.66 -5.38
N ASN A 409 11.28 -8.57 -4.74
CA ASN A 409 10.58 -7.30 -4.50
C ASN A 409 10.36 -6.47 -5.79
N PHE A 410 9.90 -7.09 -6.87
CA PHE A 410 9.47 -6.39 -8.09
C PHE A 410 7.99 -5.97 -8.07
N ALA A 411 7.22 -6.51 -7.12
CA ALA A 411 5.88 -6.04 -6.76
C ALA A 411 5.53 -6.52 -5.36
N VAL A 412 4.39 -6.09 -4.81
CA VAL A 412 3.96 -6.47 -3.46
C VAL A 412 3.45 -7.92 -3.41
N ALA A 413 2.60 -8.26 -4.37
CA ALA A 413 1.96 -9.56 -4.48
C ALA A 413 1.65 -9.88 -5.95
N GLY A 414 1.18 -11.10 -6.21
CA GLY A 414 0.94 -11.56 -7.56
C GLY A 414 -0.03 -12.72 -7.68
N LEU A 415 -0.38 -13.05 -8.93
CA LEU A 415 -1.21 -14.22 -9.24
C LEU A 415 -0.39 -15.28 -9.98
N GLY A 416 -0.54 -16.52 -9.52
CA GLY A 416 -0.10 -17.72 -10.24
C GLY A 416 -1.28 -18.57 -10.66
N THR A 417 -1.01 -19.68 -11.36
CA THR A 417 -2.01 -20.73 -11.63
C THR A 417 -1.46 -22.08 -11.21
N ASP A 418 -2.34 -22.99 -10.82
CA ASP A 418 -1.97 -24.32 -10.33
C ASP A 418 -2.87 -25.40 -10.93
N THR A 419 -2.25 -26.37 -11.60
CA THR A 419 -2.89 -27.62 -12.07
C THR A 419 -2.33 -28.85 -11.33
N GLY A 420 -1.09 -28.73 -10.83
CA GLY A 420 -0.27 -29.83 -10.34
C GLY A 420 0.91 -29.34 -9.50
N GLY A 421 0.74 -28.28 -8.73
CA GLY A 421 1.76 -27.66 -7.87
C GLY A 421 2.25 -26.28 -8.33
N SER A 422 1.72 -25.73 -9.42
CA SER A 422 2.29 -24.55 -10.06
C SER A 422 2.14 -23.21 -9.33
N ILE A 423 1.42 -23.14 -8.20
CA ILE A 423 1.53 -22.04 -7.23
C ILE A 423 2.49 -22.44 -6.10
N ARG A 424 2.35 -23.67 -5.58
CA ARG A 424 2.99 -24.12 -4.33
C ARG A 424 4.49 -24.43 -4.49
N ILE A 425 4.89 -25.02 -5.62
CA ILE A 425 6.29 -25.31 -5.97
C ILE A 425 7.11 -24.01 -6.06
N PRO A 426 6.73 -23.03 -6.91
CA PRO A 426 7.48 -21.77 -6.95
C PRO A 426 7.37 -20.98 -5.65
N SER A 427 6.29 -21.11 -4.87
CA SER A 427 6.25 -20.49 -3.54
C SER A 427 7.31 -21.07 -2.59
N SER A 428 7.44 -22.40 -2.54
CA SER A 428 8.47 -23.12 -1.76
C SER A 428 9.88 -22.69 -2.17
N TRP A 429 10.20 -22.75 -3.46
CA TRP A 429 11.57 -22.53 -3.96
C TRP A 429 11.98 -21.06 -4.01
N ASN A 430 11.05 -20.11 -3.86
CA ASN A 430 11.36 -18.68 -3.80
C ASN A 430 11.05 -18.06 -2.41
N SER A 431 10.85 -18.88 -1.38
CA SER A 431 10.58 -18.42 0.00
C SER A 431 9.44 -17.39 0.10
N ILE A 432 8.33 -17.68 -0.56
CA ILE A 432 7.11 -16.85 -0.51
C ILE A 432 5.90 -17.72 -0.15
N VAL A 433 4.79 -17.07 0.16
CA VAL A 433 3.49 -17.70 0.39
C VAL A 433 2.78 -17.94 -0.94
N GLY A 434 2.04 -19.04 -1.03
CA GLY A 434 1.16 -19.33 -2.15
C GLY A 434 -0.09 -20.05 -1.71
N ILE A 435 -1.26 -19.54 -2.10
CA ILE A 435 -2.55 -20.17 -1.81
C ILE A 435 -3.07 -20.78 -3.11
N ARG A 436 -3.21 -22.11 -3.11
CA ARG A 436 -4.01 -22.83 -4.09
C ARG A 436 -5.43 -22.93 -3.53
N PRO A 437 -6.40 -22.15 -4.04
CA PRO A 437 -7.76 -22.19 -3.51
C PRO A 437 -8.48 -23.48 -3.88
N THR A 438 -9.62 -23.73 -3.23
CA THR A 438 -10.57 -24.77 -3.64
C THR A 438 -10.97 -24.56 -5.09
N ILE A 439 -11.09 -25.64 -5.87
CA ILE A 439 -11.65 -25.54 -7.22
C ILE A 439 -13.08 -25.00 -7.12
N GLY A 440 -13.31 -23.83 -7.72
CA GLY A 440 -14.58 -23.11 -7.63
C GLY A 440 -14.62 -21.96 -6.63
N LEU A 441 -13.54 -21.64 -5.91
CA LEU A 441 -13.49 -20.39 -5.15
C LEU A 441 -13.13 -19.18 -6.02
N THR A 442 -12.22 -19.35 -6.98
CA THR A 442 -11.77 -18.34 -7.93
C THR A 442 -12.15 -18.75 -9.35
N SER A 443 -12.57 -17.80 -10.18
CA SER A 443 -12.89 -18.04 -11.59
C SER A 443 -11.63 -18.31 -12.41
N ARG A 444 -11.76 -19.19 -13.41
CA ARG A 444 -10.73 -19.50 -14.41
C ARG A 444 -11.03 -18.85 -15.76
N ASP A 445 -12.10 -18.06 -15.85
CA ASP A 445 -12.45 -17.34 -17.07
C ASP A 445 -11.35 -16.34 -17.46
N GLY A 446 -10.94 -16.39 -18.73
CA GLY A 446 -9.81 -15.63 -19.26
C GLY A 446 -8.44 -16.11 -18.76
N ILE A 447 -8.28 -17.38 -18.41
CA ILE A 447 -6.96 -17.98 -18.17
C ILE A 447 -6.68 -19.02 -19.25
N ILE A 448 -5.52 -18.97 -19.93
CA ILE A 448 -5.10 -20.03 -20.85
C ILE A 448 -5.01 -21.34 -20.05
N PRO A 449 -5.86 -22.34 -20.37
CA PRO A 449 -6.04 -23.50 -19.51
C PRO A 449 -4.98 -24.57 -19.74
N LEU A 450 -4.86 -25.47 -18.77
CA LEU A 450 -4.09 -26.72 -18.90
C LEU A 450 -4.98 -27.94 -18.72
N ALA A 451 -5.82 -27.95 -17.69
CA ALA A 451 -6.82 -28.97 -17.40
C ALA A 451 -7.90 -28.39 -16.48
N LEU A 452 -9.05 -28.00 -17.04
CA LEU A 452 -10.12 -27.37 -16.26
C LEU A 452 -10.69 -28.27 -15.15
N SER A 453 -10.42 -29.58 -15.15
CA SER A 453 -10.72 -30.45 -14.00
C SER A 453 -9.83 -30.22 -12.77
N GLN A 454 -8.74 -29.47 -12.89
CA GLN A 454 -7.70 -29.28 -11.86
C GLN A 454 -7.27 -27.83 -11.70
N ASP A 455 -7.44 -27.00 -12.73
CA ASP A 455 -6.94 -25.63 -12.78
C ASP A 455 -7.59 -24.75 -11.73
N VAL A 456 -6.75 -23.92 -11.11
CA VAL A 456 -7.15 -22.76 -10.34
C VAL A 456 -6.17 -21.62 -10.59
N GLY A 457 -6.64 -20.38 -10.46
CA GLY A 457 -5.77 -19.24 -10.24
C GLY A 457 -5.82 -18.82 -8.77
N GLY A 458 -4.69 -18.36 -8.23
CA GLY A 458 -4.57 -18.07 -6.81
C GLY A 458 -3.42 -17.11 -6.47
N PRO A 459 -3.47 -16.54 -5.26
CA PRO A 459 -2.54 -15.51 -4.84
C PRO A 459 -1.18 -16.08 -4.42
N MET A 460 -0.15 -15.30 -4.70
CA MET A 460 1.24 -15.49 -4.28
C MET A 460 1.72 -14.17 -3.69
N ALA A 461 2.37 -14.21 -2.53
CA ALA A 461 2.84 -13.00 -1.85
C ALA A 461 3.98 -13.32 -0.88
N ARG A 462 4.71 -12.31 -0.41
CA ARG A 462 5.77 -12.52 0.59
C ARG A 462 5.23 -12.89 1.97
N THR A 463 4.01 -12.47 2.28
CA THR A 463 3.35 -12.68 3.58
C THR A 463 2.00 -13.36 3.43
N VAL A 464 1.54 -14.06 4.48
CA VAL A 464 0.20 -14.65 4.54
C VAL A 464 -0.87 -13.56 4.52
N SER A 465 -0.62 -12.41 5.16
CA SER A 465 -1.53 -11.27 5.15
C SER A 465 -1.78 -10.74 3.74
N ASP A 466 -0.73 -10.56 2.93
CA ASP A 466 -0.88 -10.05 1.57
C ASP A 466 -1.60 -11.07 0.67
N ALA A 467 -1.30 -12.36 0.84
CA ALA A 467 -2.01 -13.42 0.13
C ALA A 467 -3.51 -13.46 0.48
N ALA A 468 -3.87 -13.21 1.74
CA ALA A 468 -5.26 -13.14 2.19
C ALA A 468 -6.01 -11.93 1.61
N VAL A 469 -5.37 -10.75 1.60
CA VAL A 469 -5.94 -9.54 0.96
C VAL A 469 -6.18 -9.79 -0.52
N LEU A 470 -5.23 -10.44 -1.21
CA LEU A 470 -5.35 -10.72 -2.63
C LEU A 470 -6.44 -11.77 -2.91
N LEU A 471 -6.58 -12.80 -2.07
CA LEU A 471 -7.66 -13.79 -2.16
C LEU A 471 -9.04 -13.14 -2.01
N ASP A 472 -9.17 -12.18 -1.09
CA ASP A 472 -10.41 -11.41 -0.90
C ASP A 472 -10.81 -10.65 -2.17
N ALA A 473 -9.84 -10.04 -2.84
CA ALA A 473 -10.08 -9.29 -4.07
C ALA A 473 -10.57 -10.20 -5.21
N VAL A 474 -10.01 -11.41 -5.36
CA VAL A 474 -10.23 -12.23 -6.57
C VAL A 474 -11.29 -13.32 -6.44
N SER A 475 -11.62 -13.77 -5.22
CA SER A 475 -12.57 -14.87 -5.00
C SER A 475 -14.03 -14.49 -5.23
N GLY A 476 -14.84 -15.41 -5.74
CA GLY A 476 -16.28 -15.23 -5.91
C GLY A 476 -16.87 -15.90 -7.15
N TYR A 477 -18.20 -15.80 -7.26
CA TYR A 477 -18.98 -16.35 -8.36
C TYR A 477 -18.74 -15.61 -9.67
N ASP A 478 -18.60 -16.37 -10.75
CA ASP A 478 -18.53 -15.93 -12.13
C ASP A 478 -19.48 -16.79 -12.97
N PRO A 479 -20.49 -16.21 -13.64
CA PRO A 479 -21.39 -16.96 -14.51
C PRO A 479 -20.70 -17.60 -15.73
N ASN A 480 -19.52 -17.10 -16.15
CA ASN A 480 -18.75 -17.68 -17.24
C ASN A 480 -17.92 -18.89 -16.80
N ASP A 481 -17.82 -19.13 -15.50
CA ASP A 481 -17.15 -20.29 -14.94
C ASP A 481 -18.04 -21.01 -13.91
N ILE A 482 -18.83 -21.96 -14.39
CA ILE A 482 -19.89 -22.61 -13.60
C ILE A 482 -19.38 -23.30 -12.33
N VAL A 483 -18.11 -23.73 -12.26
CA VAL A 483 -17.59 -24.36 -11.04
C VAL A 483 -17.56 -23.37 -9.87
N THR A 484 -17.53 -22.06 -10.15
CA THR A 484 -17.57 -21.01 -9.12
C THR A 484 -18.89 -20.94 -8.38
N ALA A 485 -19.97 -21.50 -8.94
CA ALA A 485 -21.24 -21.65 -8.22
C ALA A 485 -21.09 -22.46 -6.92
N GLY A 486 -20.07 -23.33 -6.85
CA GLY A 486 -19.74 -24.10 -5.66
C GLY A 486 -19.34 -23.25 -4.45
N SER A 487 -18.88 -22.01 -4.66
CA SER A 487 -18.50 -21.07 -3.59
C SER A 487 -19.68 -20.32 -2.97
N PHE A 488 -20.88 -20.40 -3.56
CA PHE A 488 -22.04 -19.67 -3.08
C PHE A 488 -22.37 -20.04 -1.62
N GLY A 489 -22.39 -19.03 -0.74
CA GLY A 489 -22.62 -19.20 0.69
C GLY A 489 -21.46 -19.81 1.48
N LYS A 490 -20.32 -20.14 0.85
CA LYS A 490 -19.15 -20.74 1.51
C LYS A 490 -17.95 -19.79 1.61
N LYS A 491 -17.82 -18.84 0.68
CA LYS A 491 -16.82 -17.77 0.78
C LYS A 491 -17.13 -16.92 2.01
N PRO A 492 -16.17 -16.69 2.93
CA PRO A 492 -16.37 -15.76 4.04
C PRO A 492 -16.50 -14.32 3.54
N VAL A 493 -16.98 -13.44 4.42
CA VAL A 493 -17.04 -11.99 4.12
C VAL A 493 -15.65 -11.47 3.76
N SER A 494 -14.63 -11.85 4.53
CA SER A 494 -13.24 -11.52 4.27
C SER A 494 -12.30 -12.57 4.87
N TYR A 495 -11.26 -12.93 4.13
CA TYR A 495 -10.16 -13.80 4.52
C TYR A 495 -9.18 -13.12 5.49
N THR A 496 -9.06 -11.79 5.46
CA THR A 496 -8.23 -11.06 6.44
C THR A 496 -8.72 -11.22 7.88
N LYS A 497 -9.99 -11.58 8.10
CA LYS A 497 -10.54 -11.90 9.43
C LYS A 497 -9.89 -13.12 10.10
N TYR A 498 -9.18 -13.93 9.32
CA TYR A 498 -8.50 -15.13 9.80
C TYR A 498 -7.04 -14.85 10.16
N LEU A 499 -6.53 -13.62 10.04
CA LEU A 499 -5.18 -13.25 10.45
C LEU A 499 -5.08 -13.17 11.99
N ASP A 500 -5.03 -14.32 12.64
CA ASP A 500 -4.91 -14.47 14.09
C ASP A 500 -3.55 -15.07 14.48
N LYS A 501 -2.74 -14.30 15.22
CA LYS A 501 -1.44 -14.76 15.72
C LYS A 501 -1.55 -15.96 16.67
N ASN A 502 -2.71 -16.16 17.30
CA ASN A 502 -2.99 -17.31 18.17
C ASN A 502 -3.67 -18.47 17.42
N GLY A 503 -3.72 -18.41 16.09
CA GLY A 503 -4.46 -19.35 15.25
C GLY A 503 -4.10 -20.84 15.43
N LEU A 504 -2.89 -21.13 15.93
CA LEU A 504 -2.42 -22.49 16.22
C LEU A 504 -2.89 -23.02 17.59
N LYS A 505 -3.36 -22.17 18.50
CA LYS A 505 -3.74 -22.58 19.86
C LYS A 505 -4.96 -23.50 19.81
N GLY A 506 -4.75 -24.76 20.17
CA GLY A 506 -5.79 -25.78 20.16
C GLY A 506 -6.05 -26.41 18.78
N ALA A 507 -5.33 -25.96 17.74
CA ALA A 507 -5.42 -26.55 16.40
C ALA A 507 -4.89 -27.99 16.41
N ARG A 508 -5.42 -28.84 15.52
CA ARG A 508 -5.03 -30.24 15.37
C ARG A 508 -4.51 -30.49 13.95
N ILE A 509 -3.25 -30.84 13.83
CA ILE A 509 -2.54 -30.91 12.54
C ILE A 509 -1.98 -32.31 12.34
N GLY A 510 -2.27 -32.91 11.18
CA GLY A 510 -1.73 -34.22 10.79
C GLY A 510 -0.45 -34.09 9.99
N LEU A 511 0.69 -34.42 10.58
CA LEU A 511 2.01 -34.46 9.94
C LEU A 511 2.18 -35.73 9.10
N VAL A 512 2.29 -35.60 7.79
CA VAL A 512 2.54 -36.72 6.89
C VAL A 512 4.00 -37.15 6.98
N LEU A 513 4.23 -38.44 7.24
CA LEU A 513 5.58 -39.04 7.37
C LEU A 513 5.93 -39.98 6.21
N ASP A 514 5.00 -40.22 5.29
CA ASP A 514 5.19 -41.13 4.16
C ASP A 514 6.20 -40.54 3.15
N SER A 515 7.35 -41.20 2.99
CA SER A 515 8.44 -40.78 2.12
C SER A 515 8.06 -40.76 0.63
N SER A 516 7.01 -41.48 0.22
CA SER A 516 6.46 -41.37 -1.14
C SER A 516 5.79 -40.01 -1.39
N VAL A 517 5.40 -39.30 -0.33
CA VAL A 517 4.80 -37.96 -0.38
C VAL A 517 5.86 -36.89 -0.13
N VAL A 518 6.56 -36.99 1.01
CA VAL A 518 7.49 -35.94 1.48
C VAL A 518 8.92 -36.08 0.94
N GLY A 519 9.25 -37.20 0.29
CA GLY A 519 10.59 -37.49 -0.20
C GLY A 519 11.55 -37.92 0.91
N THR A 520 12.85 -37.92 0.59
CA THR A 520 13.91 -38.49 1.45
C THR A 520 15.06 -37.52 1.75
N ASN A 521 14.97 -36.26 1.29
CA ASN A 521 16.00 -35.25 1.56
C ASN A 521 16.02 -34.92 3.07
N GLN A 522 17.12 -35.24 3.75
CA GLN A 522 17.20 -35.15 5.20
C GLN A 522 17.14 -33.71 5.72
N GLU A 523 17.68 -32.74 5.00
CA GLU A 523 17.62 -31.33 5.41
C GLU A 523 16.19 -30.79 5.31
N ALA A 524 15.48 -31.12 4.22
CA ALA A 524 14.08 -30.74 4.05
C ALA A 524 13.17 -31.42 5.08
N LEU A 525 13.39 -32.71 5.37
CA LEU A 525 12.67 -33.43 6.43
C LEU A 525 12.98 -32.83 7.81
N GLY A 526 14.21 -32.37 8.03
CA GLY A 526 14.57 -31.61 9.23
C GLY A 526 13.74 -30.34 9.39
N LEU A 527 13.61 -29.54 8.32
CA LEU A 527 12.78 -28.32 8.32
C LEU A 527 11.29 -28.63 8.53
N LEU A 528 10.76 -29.71 7.94
CA LEU A 528 9.38 -30.16 8.21
C LEU A 528 9.17 -30.52 9.69
N ASN A 529 10.11 -31.23 10.30
CA ASN A 529 10.05 -31.60 11.71
C ASN A 529 10.16 -30.37 12.63
N ASN A 530 11.01 -29.40 12.27
CA ASN A 530 11.12 -28.13 12.99
C ASN A 530 9.80 -27.35 12.91
N ALA A 531 9.21 -27.22 11.71
CA ALA A 531 7.91 -26.57 11.56
C ALA A 531 6.81 -27.23 12.39
N ALA A 532 6.79 -28.57 12.45
CA ALA A 532 5.87 -29.30 13.32
C ALA A 532 6.13 -29.01 14.80
N GLN A 533 7.39 -28.79 15.21
CA GLN A 533 7.73 -28.38 16.57
C GLN A 533 7.30 -26.94 16.86
N ASP A 534 7.58 -25.99 15.96
CA ASP A 534 7.17 -24.60 16.10
C ASP A 534 5.64 -24.50 16.27
N MET A 535 4.88 -25.28 15.49
CA MET A 535 3.41 -25.35 15.63
C MET A 535 2.97 -25.90 17.00
N ARG A 536 3.68 -26.90 17.55
CA ARG A 536 3.41 -27.40 18.91
C ARG A 536 3.71 -26.35 19.97
N ASP A 537 4.79 -25.61 19.81
CA ASP A 537 5.20 -24.56 20.74
C ASP A 537 4.19 -23.39 20.76
N GLN A 538 3.48 -23.16 19.64
CA GLN A 538 2.35 -22.22 19.57
C GLN A 538 1.01 -22.81 20.05
N GLY A 539 1.01 -24.03 20.58
CA GLY A 539 -0.16 -24.66 21.21
C GLY A 539 -1.00 -25.55 20.31
N ALA A 540 -0.52 -25.93 19.12
CA ALA A 540 -1.17 -26.93 18.28
C ALA A 540 -0.85 -28.35 18.74
N THR A 541 -1.80 -29.27 18.53
CA THR A 541 -1.56 -30.71 18.60
C THR A 541 -1.14 -31.22 17.23
N VAL A 542 0.14 -31.55 17.06
CA VAL A 542 0.67 -32.10 15.80
C VAL A 542 0.96 -33.60 15.93
N ILE A 543 0.21 -34.43 15.21
CA ILE A 543 0.30 -35.90 15.25
C ILE A 543 0.76 -36.47 13.91
N GLY A 544 1.55 -37.55 13.94
CA GLY A 544 1.95 -38.27 12.73
C GLY A 544 0.77 -39.02 12.10
N VAL A 545 0.62 -38.91 10.78
CA VAL A 545 -0.48 -39.53 10.03
C VAL A 545 -0.03 -40.19 8.72
N ASN A 546 -0.82 -41.16 8.26
CA ASN A 546 -0.68 -41.80 6.95
C ASN A 546 -1.92 -41.51 6.12
N ILE A 547 -1.73 -41.13 4.85
CA ILE A 547 -2.85 -40.87 3.93
C ILE A 547 -3.41 -42.21 3.43
N PRO A 548 -4.70 -42.52 3.68
CA PRO A 548 -5.32 -43.73 3.16
C PRO A 548 -5.22 -43.82 1.63
N SER A 549 -5.01 -45.01 1.07
CA SER A 549 -4.97 -45.22 -0.40
C SER A 549 -3.97 -44.33 -1.16
N VAL A 550 -2.94 -43.78 -0.49
CA VAL A 550 -1.97 -42.86 -1.13
C VAL A 550 -1.30 -43.48 -2.35
N ALA A 551 -0.93 -44.76 -2.27
CA ALA A 551 -0.32 -45.48 -3.39
C ALA A 551 -1.24 -45.55 -4.63
N ASP A 552 -2.56 -45.65 -4.44
CA ASP A 552 -3.52 -45.65 -5.55
C ASP A 552 -3.79 -44.24 -6.08
N ILE A 553 -3.86 -43.24 -5.19
CA ILE A 553 -3.95 -41.83 -5.59
C ILE A 553 -2.78 -41.45 -6.49
N MET A 554 -1.56 -41.88 -6.15
CA MET A 554 -0.35 -41.54 -6.91
C MET A 554 -0.24 -42.25 -8.27
N LYS A 555 -1.02 -43.31 -8.52
CA LYS A 555 -1.06 -43.99 -9.83
C LYS A 555 -1.87 -43.22 -10.87
N TYR A 556 -2.82 -42.39 -10.44
CA TYR A 556 -3.63 -41.64 -11.39
C TYR A 556 -2.79 -40.61 -12.14
N PRO A 557 -2.95 -40.49 -13.47
CA PRO A 557 -2.31 -39.45 -14.23
C PRO A 557 -2.94 -38.09 -13.95
N SER A 558 -2.21 -37.03 -14.30
CA SER A 558 -2.81 -35.70 -14.46
C SER A 558 -3.75 -35.71 -15.66
N LEU A 559 -4.92 -35.08 -15.53
CA LEU A 559 -5.86 -34.93 -16.64
C LEU A 559 -5.37 -33.94 -17.70
N SER A 560 -4.31 -33.18 -17.44
CA SER A 560 -3.64 -32.33 -18.45
C SER A 560 -3.07 -33.11 -19.63
N GLY A 561 -2.84 -34.43 -19.49
CA GLY A 561 -2.50 -35.29 -20.62
C GLY A 561 -3.66 -35.52 -21.60
N TYR A 562 -4.91 -35.34 -21.14
CA TYR A 562 -6.13 -35.60 -21.88
C TYR A 562 -6.84 -34.30 -22.31
N GLU A 563 -6.99 -33.35 -21.38
CA GLU A 563 -7.85 -32.17 -21.53
C GLU A 563 -7.21 -31.01 -22.30
N PHE A 564 -5.87 -30.90 -22.26
CA PHE A 564 -5.15 -29.71 -22.73
C PHE A 564 -5.51 -29.31 -24.16
N LYS A 565 -5.53 -30.27 -25.10
CA LYS A 565 -5.88 -30.01 -26.50
C LYS A 565 -7.26 -29.36 -26.61
N PHE A 566 -8.25 -29.94 -25.96
CA PHE A 566 -9.64 -29.48 -26.05
C PHE A 566 -9.82 -28.13 -25.37
N ASN A 567 -9.25 -27.96 -24.18
CA ASN A 567 -9.37 -26.70 -23.44
C ASN A 567 -8.61 -25.56 -24.13
N LEU A 568 -7.41 -25.81 -24.66
CA LEU A 568 -6.66 -24.79 -25.41
C LEU A 568 -7.38 -24.43 -26.71
N ASN A 569 -7.87 -25.41 -27.48
CA ASN A 569 -8.60 -25.13 -28.71
C ASN A 569 -9.88 -24.34 -28.44
N ASP A 570 -10.61 -24.67 -27.38
CA ASP A 570 -11.79 -23.92 -26.97
C ASP A 570 -11.43 -22.46 -26.65
N TYR A 571 -10.40 -22.25 -25.80
CA TYR A 571 -9.88 -20.91 -25.49
C TYR A 571 -9.47 -20.13 -26.75
N LEU A 572 -8.74 -20.74 -27.69
CA LEU A 572 -8.27 -20.08 -28.92
C LEU A 572 -9.40 -19.83 -29.93
N SER A 573 -10.50 -20.60 -29.85
CA SER A 573 -11.69 -20.41 -30.68
C SER A 573 -12.64 -19.34 -30.13
N ASN A 574 -12.50 -18.97 -28.85
CA ASN A 574 -13.35 -17.99 -28.20
C ASN A 574 -13.06 -16.56 -28.68
N ALA A 575 -14.13 -15.77 -28.83
CA ALA A 575 -14.12 -14.41 -29.38
C ALA A 575 -13.56 -13.33 -28.43
N ARG A 576 -12.56 -13.67 -27.60
CA ARG A 576 -11.93 -12.72 -26.65
C ARG A 576 -10.78 -11.92 -27.26
N MET A 577 -10.44 -12.18 -28.52
CA MET A 577 -9.26 -11.59 -29.17
C MET A 577 -9.59 -10.26 -29.84
N VAL A 578 -8.72 -9.25 -29.68
CA VAL A 578 -8.91 -7.88 -30.23
C VAL A 578 -9.06 -7.90 -31.75
N ASP A 579 -8.25 -8.73 -32.40
CA ASP A 579 -8.36 -8.99 -33.83
C ASP A 579 -8.07 -10.47 -34.08
N PRO A 580 -9.10 -11.28 -34.41
CA PRO A 580 -8.91 -12.67 -34.78
C PRO A 580 -7.95 -12.88 -35.96
N ALA A 581 -7.71 -11.87 -36.79
CA ALA A 581 -6.74 -11.93 -37.88
C ALA A 581 -5.27 -11.77 -37.41
N VAL A 582 -5.05 -11.27 -36.19
CA VAL A 582 -3.71 -11.13 -35.58
C VAL A 582 -3.31 -12.39 -34.81
N VAL A 583 -4.28 -13.15 -34.31
CA VAL A 583 -4.00 -14.45 -33.66
C VAL A 583 -3.69 -15.49 -34.73
N ARG A 584 -2.40 -15.78 -34.88
CA ARG A 584 -1.86 -16.64 -35.94
C ARG A 584 -2.32 -18.11 -35.86
N TYR A 585 -2.68 -18.59 -34.67
CA TYR A 585 -2.96 -20.01 -34.42
C TYR A 585 -4.29 -20.18 -33.69
N HIS A 586 -5.16 -21.05 -34.20
CA HIS A 586 -6.51 -21.27 -33.66
C HIS A 586 -6.67 -22.65 -33.01
N SER A 587 -5.62 -23.46 -33.00
CA SER A 587 -5.60 -24.77 -32.37
C SER A 587 -4.19 -25.21 -31.99
N LEU A 588 -4.10 -26.19 -31.09
CA LEU A 588 -2.85 -26.87 -30.76
C LEU A 588 -2.18 -27.48 -31.99
N LYS A 589 -2.99 -27.97 -32.95
CA LYS A 589 -2.47 -28.52 -34.20
C LYS A 589 -1.76 -27.45 -35.02
N ASP A 590 -2.34 -26.26 -35.15
CA ASP A 590 -1.73 -25.17 -35.92
C ASP A 590 -0.39 -24.75 -35.30
N ILE A 591 -0.32 -24.70 -33.97
CA ILE A 591 0.91 -24.41 -33.22
C ILE A 591 1.98 -25.48 -33.49
N ILE A 592 1.62 -26.76 -33.44
CA ILE A 592 2.56 -27.86 -33.72
C ILE A 592 3.04 -27.82 -35.17
N ASP A 593 2.12 -27.58 -36.11
CA ASP A 593 2.40 -27.53 -37.56
C ASP A 593 3.30 -26.33 -37.92
N SER A 594 3.34 -25.27 -37.10
CA SER A 594 4.31 -24.18 -37.25
C SER A 594 5.77 -24.65 -37.19
N GLY A 595 6.03 -25.74 -36.48
CA GLY A 595 7.34 -26.37 -36.33
C GLY A 595 8.35 -25.63 -35.43
N SER A 596 8.22 -24.31 -35.21
CA SER A 596 9.24 -23.50 -34.54
C SER A 596 8.73 -22.48 -33.50
N ASP A 597 7.44 -22.16 -33.45
CA ASP A 597 6.96 -21.03 -32.65
C ASP A 597 6.67 -21.39 -31.18
N PHE A 598 7.28 -22.48 -30.68
CA PHE A 598 7.15 -22.98 -29.31
C PHE A 598 8.47 -23.67 -28.90
N LEU A 599 8.66 -23.95 -27.61
CA LEU A 599 9.87 -24.61 -27.11
C LEU A 599 10.05 -26.01 -27.74
N SER A 600 11.20 -26.24 -28.37
CA SER A 600 11.52 -27.52 -29.01
C SER A 600 11.44 -28.72 -28.06
N SER A 601 11.77 -28.52 -26.77
CA SER A 601 11.65 -29.52 -25.71
C SER A 601 10.21 -29.97 -25.46
N LEU A 602 9.21 -29.15 -25.79
CA LEU A 602 7.78 -29.49 -25.63
C LEU A 602 7.22 -30.27 -26.82
N LYS A 603 7.92 -30.37 -27.94
CA LYS A 603 7.39 -30.98 -29.19
C LYS A 603 6.79 -32.36 -28.98
N SER A 604 7.46 -33.25 -28.23
CA SER A 604 6.95 -34.59 -27.95
C SER A 604 5.66 -34.55 -27.11
N THR A 605 5.64 -33.71 -26.07
CA THR A 605 4.49 -33.54 -25.17
C THR A 605 3.29 -32.96 -25.91
N LEU A 606 3.49 -31.93 -26.74
CA LEU A 606 2.41 -31.32 -27.52
C LEU A 606 1.83 -32.30 -28.53
N ASN A 607 2.68 -33.07 -29.25
CA ASN A 607 2.20 -34.13 -30.16
C ASN A 607 1.40 -35.20 -29.42
N THR A 608 1.89 -35.67 -28.27
CA THR A 608 1.18 -36.66 -27.45
C THR A 608 -0.21 -36.16 -27.04
N ARG A 609 -0.32 -34.91 -26.56
CA ARG A 609 -1.60 -34.31 -26.17
C ARG A 609 -2.51 -34.04 -27.38
N ASN A 610 -1.95 -33.68 -28.53
CA ASN A 610 -2.70 -33.47 -29.75
C ASN A 610 -3.29 -34.77 -30.32
N ASN A 611 -2.65 -35.92 -30.05
CA ASN A 611 -3.12 -37.25 -30.44
C ASN A 611 -4.32 -37.75 -29.62
N VAL A 612 -4.73 -37.05 -28.57
CA VAL A 612 -5.97 -37.39 -27.85
C VAL A 612 -7.15 -37.06 -28.77
N GLU A 613 -7.88 -38.10 -29.19
CA GLU A 613 -8.98 -37.97 -30.15
C GLU A 613 -10.30 -37.57 -29.50
N SER A 614 -10.54 -38.04 -28.26
CA SER A 614 -11.82 -37.83 -27.57
C SER A 614 -11.67 -37.87 -26.05
N LEU A 615 -12.49 -37.08 -25.35
CA LEU A 615 -12.71 -37.18 -23.90
C LEU A 615 -13.87 -38.15 -23.56
N ASP A 616 -14.46 -38.82 -24.56
CA ASP A 616 -15.56 -39.76 -24.37
C ASP A 616 -15.10 -41.19 -24.04
N THR A 617 -13.78 -41.40 -23.83
CA THR A 617 -13.22 -42.71 -23.52
C THR A 617 -13.58 -43.16 -22.11
N GLN A 618 -13.71 -44.48 -21.92
CA GLN A 618 -14.00 -45.04 -20.60
C GLN A 618 -12.87 -44.72 -19.60
N GLU A 619 -11.62 -44.78 -20.05
CA GLU A 619 -10.45 -44.45 -19.23
C GLU A 619 -10.51 -43.02 -18.67
N TYR A 620 -10.79 -42.01 -19.52
CA TYR A 620 -10.89 -40.63 -19.07
C TYR A 620 -12.03 -40.46 -18.06
N LYS A 621 -13.22 -41.02 -18.37
CA LYS A 621 -14.38 -40.98 -17.48
C LYS A 621 -14.10 -41.64 -16.13
N ASP A 622 -13.41 -42.77 -16.12
CA ASP A 622 -13.01 -43.48 -14.90
C ASP A 622 -12.04 -42.64 -14.06
N ILE A 623 -11.05 -42.00 -14.69
CA ILE A 623 -10.13 -41.10 -13.97
C ILE A 623 -10.90 -39.94 -13.35
N VAL A 624 -11.76 -39.25 -14.10
CA VAL A 624 -12.56 -38.12 -13.59
C VAL A 624 -13.44 -38.55 -12.41
N LEU A 625 -14.12 -39.70 -12.52
CA LEU A 625 -15.05 -40.19 -11.50
C LEU A 625 -14.33 -40.73 -10.24
N PHE A 626 -13.30 -41.55 -10.42
CA PHE A 626 -12.71 -42.30 -9.31
C PHE A 626 -11.52 -41.59 -8.67
N ARG A 627 -10.68 -40.87 -9.43
CA ARG A 627 -9.51 -40.19 -8.86
C ARG A 627 -9.94 -39.17 -7.82
N THR A 628 -10.79 -38.22 -8.21
CA THR A 628 -11.22 -37.13 -7.32
C THR A 628 -11.96 -37.68 -6.11
N ARG A 629 -12.89 -38.61 -6.32
CA ARG A 629 -13.61 -39.25 -5.20
C ARG A 629 -12.67 -39.98 -4.25
N THR A 630 -11.72 -40.77 -4.76
CA THR A 630 -10.77 -41.53 -3.94
C THR A 630 -9.88 -40.59 -3.13
N THR A 631 -9.35 -39.54 -3.76
CA THR A 631 -8.52 -38.55 -3.06
C THR A 631 -9.32 -37.80 -2.00
N GLN A 632 -10.52 -37.32 -2.32
CA GLN A 632 -11.39 -36.62 -1.36
C GLN A 632 -11.76 -37.53 -0.17
N GLN A 633 -12.20 -38.75 -0.43
CA GLN A 633 -12.57 -39.70 0.63
C GLN A 633 -11.38 -40.05 1.52
N SER A 634 -10.19 -40.24 0.93
CA SER A 634 -8.97 -40.49 1.70
C SER A 634 -8.64 -39.32 2.64
N LEU A 635 -8.56 -38.10 2.11
CA LEU A 635 -8.20 -36.91 2.88
C LEU A 635 -9.25 -36.59 3.94
N LEU A 636 -10.53 -36.57 3.59
CA LEU A 636 -11.61 -36.29 4.54
C LEU A 636 -11.73 -37.36 5.62
N SER A 637 -11.55 -38.65 5.28
CA SER A 637 -11.58 -39.72 6.28
C SER A 637 -10.41 -39.61 7.25
N LEU A 638 -9.21 -39.26 6.74
CA LEU A 638 -8.05 -39.02 7.57
C LEU A 638 -8.29 -37.86 8.55
N MET A 639 -8.78 -36.72 8.04
CA MET A 639 -9.06 -35.55 8.86
C MET A 639 -10.17 -35.82 9.87
N ALA A 640 -11.26 -36.49 9.48
CA ALA A 640 -12.37 -36.80 10.38
C ALA A 640 -11.99 -37.80 11.47
N SER A 641 -11.25 -38.87 11.14
CA SER A 641 -10.87 -39.92 12.10
C SER A 641 -9.89 -39.42 13.17
N ASN A 642 -9.18 -38.32 12.89
CA ASN A 642 -8.17 -37.75 13.77
C ASN A 642 -8.54 -36.37 14.31
N ASP A 643 -9.73 -35.86 13.94
CA ASP A 643 -10.21 -34.51 14.27
C ASP A 643 -9.18 -33.44 13.89
N LEU A 644 -8.77 -33.40 12.62
CA LEU A 644 -7.73 -32.49 12.12
C LEU A 644 -8.32 -31.24 11.50
N ASP A 645 -7.71 -30.08 11.75
CA ASP A 645 -7.96 -28.83 11.03
C ASP A 645 -7.21 -28.80 9.69
N ALA A 646 -5.98 -29.33 9.66
CA ALA A 646 -5.15 -29.38 8.45
C ALA A 646 -4.24 -30.62 8.40
N ILE A 647 -3.79 -30.94 7.20
CA ILE A 647 -2.73 -31.93 6.93
C ILE A 647 -1.46 -31.17 6.54
N LEU A 648 -0.35 -31.45 7.23
CA LEU A 648 0.95 -30.81 7.07
C LEU A 648 1.94 -31.74 6.34
N TYR A 649 2.61 -31.22 5.32
CA TYR A 649 3.69 -31.91 4.59
C TYR A 649 4.64 -30.90 3.93
N LEU A 650 5.71 -31.39 3.29
CA LEU A 650 6.60 -30.55 2.48
C LEU A 650 5.95 -30.14 1.16
N SER A 651 6.03 -28.86 0.79
CA SER A 651 5.53 -28.37 -0.52
C SER A 651 6.27 -29.03 -1.70
N THR A 652 7.56 -29.35 -1.51
CA THR A 652 8.46 -30.01 -2.46
C THR A 652 9.41 -30.95 -1.70
N THR A 653 9.93 -32.01 -2.33
CA THR A 653 10.81 -32.99 -1.63
C THR A 653 12.16 -32.43 -1.19
N GLY A 654 12.45 -31.18 -1.53
CA GLY A 654 13.64 -30.46 -1.16
C GLY A 654 13.69 -29.07 -1.79
N PRO A 655 14.83 -28.37 -1.66
CA PRO A 655 15.05 -27.05 -2.26
C PRO A 655 15.14 -27.13 -3.79
N ALA A 656 15.22 -25.97 -4.45
CA ALA A 656 15.40 -25.86 -5.89
C ALA A 656 16.52 -26.79 -6.42
N GLY A 657 16.20 -27.55 -7.47
CA GLY A 657 17.05 -28.64 -7.98
C GLY A 657 16.69 -30.04 -7.46
N SER A 658 15.82 -30.12 -6.47
CA SER A 658 15.18 -31.38 -6.05
C SER A 658 13.94 -31.68 -6.90
N SER A 659 13.38 -32.89 -6.75
CA SER A 659 12.08 -33.22 -7.33
C SER A 659 10.96 -32.39 -6.66
N SER A 660 9.96 -31.98 -7.44
CA SER A 660 8.72 -31.39 -6.91
C SER A 660 7.91 -32.37 -6.06
N GLY A 661 8.18 -33.68 -6.15
CA GLY A 661 7.54 -34.71 -5.35
C GLY A 661 6.18 -35.14 -5.87
N ASN A 662 5.48 -35.93 -5.04
CA ASN A 662 4.15 -36.46 -5.35
C ASN A 662 3.03 -35.77 -4.56
N ALA A 663 3.37 -34.96 -3.54
CA ALA A 663 2.41 -34.15 -2.78
C ALA A 663 1.61 -33.21 -3.69
N ASN A 664 2.19 -32.84 -4.83
CA ASN A 664 1.57 -32.01 -5.85
C ASN A 664 0.28 -32.62 -6.47
N ARG A 665 -0.04 -33.89 -6.19
CA ARG A 665 -1.29 -34.55 -6.60
C ARG A 665 -2.43 -34.40 -5.58
N LEU A 666 -2.14 -34.16 -4.30
CA LEU A 666 -3.16 -34.21 -3.22
C LEU A 666 -4.24 -33.12 -3.39
N SER A 667 -3.84 -31.85 -3.35
CA SER A 667 -4.78 -30.73 -3.49
C SER A 667 -5.41 -30.66 -4.90
N PRO A 668 -4.66 -30.80 -6.02
CA PRO A 668 -5.29 -30.75 -7.34
C PRO A 668 -6.24 -31.91 -7.64
N PHE A 669 -5.96 -33.13 -7.18
CA PHE A 669 -6.85 -34.26 -7.47
C PHE A 669 -8.12 -34.22 -6.59
N SER A 670 -8.01 -33.73 -5.36
CA SER A 670 -9.18 -33.53 -4.49
C SER A 670 -9.98 -32.27 -4.80
N GLY A 671 -9.33 -31.26 -5.39
CA GLY A 671 -9.88 -29.91 -5.53
C GLY A 671 -9.89 -29.11 -4.22
N PHE A 672 -9.22 -29.59 -3.17
CA PHE A 672 -9.18 -28.94 -1.85
C PHE A 672 -8.13 -27.83 -1.80
N PRO A 673 -8.27 -26.86 -0.88
CA PRO A 673 -7.32 -25.77 -0.79
C PRO A 673 -6.03 -26.20 -0.10
N ALA A 674 -4.95 -25.52 -0.45
CA ALA A 674 -3.66 -25.64 0.22
C ALA A 674 -2.93 -24.30 0.28
N ILE A 675 -2.17 -24.08 1.35
CA ILE A 675 -1.29 -22.93 1.52
C ILE A 675 0.15 -23.41 1.70
N SER A 676 1.06 -22.90 0.87
CA SER A 676 2.51 -23.07 1.06
C SER A 676 3.05 -21.87 1.83
N VAL A 677 3.84 -22.11 2.87
CA VAL A 677 4.51 -21.07 3.68
C VAL A 677 6.00 -21.40 3.85
N PRO A 678 6.91 -20.41 3.94
CA PRO A 678 8.34 -20.64 4.12
C PRO A 678 8.64 -21.36 5.45
N ALA A 679 9.48 -22.41 5.40
CA ALA A 679 9.89 -23.19 6.57
C ALA A 679 11.38 -23.08 6.91
N GLY A 680 12.11 -22.24 6.17
CA GLY A 680 13.54 -21.99 6.38
C GLY A 680 14.39 -22.40 5.18
N TYR A 681 15.67 -22.64 5.43
CA TYR A 681 16.70 -22.83 4.41
C TYR A 681 17.55 -24.05 4.72
N VAL A 682 17.91 -24.79 3.68
CA VAL A 682 18.94 -25.83 3.78
C VAL A 682 20.33 -25.21 3.87
N SER A 683 21.34 -26.02 4.20
CA SER A 683 22.75 -25.59 4.34
C SER A 683 23.32 -24.90 3.10
N SER A 684 22.78 -25.19 1.91
CA SER A 684 23.15 -24.52 0.66
C SER A 684 22.54 -23.11 0.49
N GLY A 685 21.80 -22.60 1.48
CA GLY A 685 21.13 -21.29 1.41
C GLY A 685 19.85 -21.26 0.57
N LEU A 686 19.35 -22.40 0.11
CA LEU A 686 18.11 -22.48 -0.69
C LEU A 686 16.89 -22.71 0.21
N PRO A 687 15.75 -22.07 -0.11
CA PRO A 687 14.55 -22.17 0.71
C PRO A 687 13.82 -23.50 0.54
N VAL A 688 13.08 -23.88 1.58
CA VAL A 688 12.11 -24.97 1.58
C VAL A 688 10.82 -24.47 2.23
N GLY A 689 9.68 -24.78 1.61
CA GLY A 689 8.35 -24.51 2.14
C GLY A 689 7.66 -25.76 2.69
N ILE A 690 6.75 -25.54 3.62
CA ILE A 690 5.75 -26.51 4.06
C ILE A 690 4.38 -26.14 3.48
N GLU A 691 3.52 -27.14 3.36
CA GLU A 691 2.16 -27.01 2.86
C GLU A 691 1.16 -27.49 3.91
N LEU A 692 0.12 -26.68 4.14
CA LEU A 692 -1.07 -27.05 4.90
C LEU A 692 -2.23 -27.26 3.93
N LEU A 693 -2.82 -28.47 3.93
CA LEU A 693 -4.00 -28.82 3.14
C LEU A 693 -5.23 -28.87 4.04
N GLY A 694 -6.32 -28.26 3.58
CA GLY A 694 -7.58 -28.11 4.32
C GLY A 694 -8.77 -28.80 3.66
N ARG A 695 -9.96 -28.63 4.24
CA ARG A 695 -11.22 -29.06 3.62
C ARG A 695 -11.66 -28.08 2.52
N PRO A 696 -12.54 -28.50 1.60
CA PRO A 696 -13.04 -27.60 0.57
C PRO A 696 -13.73 -26.39 1.20
N TYR A 697 -13.36 -25.21 0.73
CA TYR A 697 -13.81 -23.88 1.20
C TYR A 697 -13.38 -23.48 2.62
N GLU A 698 -12.36 -24.14 3.19
CA GLU A 698 -11.74 -23.76 4.47
C GLU A 698 -10.42 -23.00 4.29
N GLU A 699 -10.26 -22.19 3.23
CA GLU A 699 -9.07 -21.35 3.05
C GLU A 699 -8.85 -20.41 4.23
N GLY A 700 -9.93 -19.95 4.89
CA GLY A 700 -9.82 -19.13 6.11
C GLY A 700 -9.11 -19.87 7.24
N GLU A 701 -9.39 -21.15 7.44
CA GLU A 701 -8.71 -21.97 8.46
C GLU A 701 -7.23 -22.12 8.11
N LEU A 702 -6.91 -22.39 6.85
CA LEU A 702 -5.53 -22.47 6.39
C LEU A 702 -4.76 -21.15 6.54
N ILE A 703 -5.39 -20.01 6.25
CA ILE A 703 -4.82 -18.68 6.46
C ILE A 703 -4.57 -18.45 7.95
N LYS A 704 -5.49 -18.85 8.83
CA LYS A 704 -5.34 -18.75 10.29
C LYS A 704 -4.13 -19.52 10.79
N LEU A 705 -3.99 -20.78 10.39
CA LEU A 705 -2.87 -21.64 10.78
C LEU A 705 -1.54 -21.15 10.18
N GLY A 706 -1.55 -20.82 8.89
CA GLY A 706 -0.37 -20.34 8.17
C GLY A 706 0.13 -18.99 8.72
N TYR A 707 -0.78 -18.07 9.03
CA TYR A 707 -0.43 -16.76 9.60
C TYR A 707 0.16 -16.91 11.01
N ALA A 708 -0.46 -17.70 11.89
CA ALA A 708 0.10 -17.96 13.21
C ALA A 708 1.50 -18.59 13.16
N TYR A 709 1.73 -19.54 12.23
CA TYR A 709 3.05 -20.12 12.00
C TYR A 709 4.06 -19.09 11.47
N GLU A 710 3.69 -18.30 10.46
CA GLU A 710 4.53 -17.25 9.89
C GLU A 710 4.94 -16.22 10.95
N GLN A 711 4.00 -15.76 11.79
CA GLN A 711 4.24 -14.75 12.82
C GLN A 711 5.05 -15.29 14.01
N ALA A 712 5.10 -16.61 14.20
CA ALA A 712 5.94 -17.23 15.22
C ALA A 712 7.39 -17.41 14.76
N THR A 713 7.63 -17.49 13.45
CA THR A 713 8.91 -17.96 12.90
C THR A 713 9.63 -16.95 12.03
N HIS A 714 8.91 -16.15 11.24
CA HIS A 714 9.45 -15.17 10.30
C HIS A 714 10.58 -15.71 9.42
N HIS A 715 10.45 -16.96 8.94
CA HIS A 715 11.53 -17.64 8.20
C HIS A 715 11.95 -16.97 6.90
N ARG A 716 11.08 -16.19 6.25
CA ARG A 716 11.41 -15.54 4.98
C ARG A 716 12.57 -14.56 5.16
N VAL A 717 13.57 -14.67 4.30
CA VAL A 717 14.68 -13.72 4.15
C VAL A 717 14.79 -13.31 2.69
N ALA A 718 14.94 -12.02 2.39
CA ALA A 718 15.13 -11.53 1.02
C ALA A 718 16.43 -12.11 0.39
N PRO A 719 16.44 -12.43 -0.91
CA PRO A 719 17.63 -12.93 -1.60
C PRO A 719 18.72 -11.85 -1.71
N ASN A 720 19.97 -12.21 -1.42
CA ASN A 720 21.12 -11.29 -1.46
C ASN A 720 21.51 -10.85 -2.88
N SER A 721 21.03 -11.53 -3.92
CA SER A 721 21.32 -11.21 -5.32
C SER A 721 20.65 -9.91 -5.80
N VAL A 722 19.64 -9.41 -5.07
CA VAL A 722 18.84 -8.25 -5.44
C VAL A 722 18.65 -7.30 -4.25
N PRO A 723 19.74 -6.71 -3.73
CA PRO A 723 19.70 -5.85 -2.55
C PRO A 723 18.81 -4.61 -2.74
N ALA A 724 18.61 -3.86 -1.66
CA ALA A 724 17.99 -2.53 -1.76
C ALA A 724 18.81 -1.63 -2.71
N LEU A 725 18.14 -0.82 -3.52
CA LEU A 725 18.82 0.19 -4.35
C LEU A 725 19.36 1.29 -3.43
N SER A 726 20.60 1.73 -3.66
CA SER A 726 21.23 2.79 -2.88
C SER A 726 20.84 4.17 -3.41
N GLY A 727 20.37 5.06 -2.53
CA GLY A 727 20.27 6.49 -2.81
C GLY A 727 19.05 6.98 -3.60
N LYS A 728 17.90 6.32 -3.47
CA LYS A 728 16.60 6.83 -3.94
C LYS A 728 15.55 6.74 -2.85
#